data_AF-A0A6A8QLC3-F1
#
_entry.id   AF-A0A6A8QLC3-F1
#
_cell.length_a   1.000
_cell.length_b   1.000
_cell.length_c   1.000
_cell.angle_alpha   90.00
_cell.angle_beta   90.00
_cell.angle_gamma   90.00
#
_symmetry.space_group_name_H-M   'P 1'
#
loop_
_entity.id
_entity.type
_entity.pdbx_description
1 polymer ?
#
loop_
_entity_poly.entity_id
_entity_poly.type
_entity_poly.pdbx_seq_one_letter_code
_entity_poly.pdbx_strand_id
1 'polypeptide(L)'
;MALEKKQSKPRVHDDIVAQLAESIFSGAVKPGQTLPSEMMLCQQYGVSRTAIREAIRVLSAKGLVQARSRSGTVVLASSNWNVMDASVVAWLQQSYRGADFFRSLIEARLLLEPAVAVLAAERATAQEVANIERAYNAMAAAEPGDFDACCQANLDFHIGVISAGHNIVLRHFVTAIRAALTASFRMAFRANLSWPRMLEHHRRVVEAIRLRQPEDARKAMLVLLNTSREEVMADPEPRRWRTRSGAPAGFPAGLTGNRRTAVSLDGLMMQFRNLFGEVPQIYRAPGRLNLIGEHTDYNDGFVLPVALDLSTWVAISPRTDRRVSIHTDVLSEAVEFDLDEPDPDRRQDWSDYVRGVALMLERSGYWLKGANLLLKSDVPVGAGLGSSAALEAAVGFALVRNSQLAIAPLDLARCCQRAENEFVGMRCGIMDQFISCCGAIDHAVLLDCRSLESRLIPIDQRARLVICNTMVRHELAGSEYNLRRQDCERGVALLSQALGPITALRDVTAAQLERHAGLLPDVTYRRCRHIISENDRVLRAATALEKGDLQLFGQLLGESHRSLRNDFQVSCRELDVMVELALSIDGVYGARMTGGGFGGCTVNLVEAGAVERFSDTVSKGFQEATGQKPVVFSCLPGAAVGAETILKTASA
;
A
#
# COMPACT_ATOMS: atom_id res chain seq x y z
N MET A 1 -21.56 21.19 -31.75
CA MET A 1 -20.10 21.38 -31.99
C MET A 1 -19.36 20.80 -30.80
N ALA A 2 -18.57 19.76 -31.02
CA ALA A 2 -17.84 19.01 -30.00
C ALA A 2 -16.71 19.83 -29.36
N LEU A 3 -16.51 19.72 -28.05
CA LEU A 3 -15.30 20.16 -27.35
C LEU A 3 -14.84 19.08 -26.36
N GLU A 4 -13.57 18.71 -26.52
CA GLU A 4 -12.90 17.48 -26.12
C GLU A 4 -12.53 17.39 -24.63
N LYS A 5 -12.58 16.15 -24.12
CA LYS A 5 -12.15 15.69 -22.80
C LYS A 5 -10.65 15.95 -22.56
N LYS A 6 -10.29 16.58 -21.43
CA LYS A 6 -8.89 16.71 -20.97
C LYS A 6 -8.51 15.52 -20.06
N GLN A 7 -7.63 14.66 -20.58
CA GLN A 7 -7.01 13.50 -19.90
C GLN A 7 -6.08 13.95 -18.74
N SER A 8 -6.04 13.17 -17.65
CA SER A 8 -5.16 13.40 -16.48
C SER A 8 -3.70 13.09 -16.82
N LYS A 9 -2.77 13.95 -16.41
CA LYS A 9 -1.33 13.80 -16.74
C LYS A 9 -0.64 12.73 -15.86
N PRO A 10 0.29 11.93 -16.41
CA PRO A 10 0.91 10.83 -15.68
C PRO A 10 2.36 11.14 -15.23
N ARG A 11 2.99 10.22 -14.49
CA ARG A 11 4.36 10.40 -13.95
C ARG A 11 5.35 10.27 -15.10
N VAL A 12 5.88 11.41 -15.53
CA VAL A 12 6.77 11.58 -16.69
C VAL A 12 7.81 10.46 -16.89
N HIS A 13 8.40 9.90 -15.83
CA HIS A 13 9.36 8.78 -15.92
C HIS A 13 8.72 7.43 -16.31
N ASP A 14 7.67 7.02 -15.61
CA ASP A 14 7.00 5.74 -15.87
C ASP A 14 6.29 5.77 -17.23
N ASP A 15 5.86 6.96 -17.65
CA ASP A 15 5.35 7.23 -18.99
C ASP A 15 6.40 7.07 -20.07
N ILE A 16 7.64 7.51 -19.84
CA ILE A 16 8.73 7.33 -20.81
C ILE A 16 9.08 5.86 -20.95
N VAL A 17 9.20 5.14 -19.83
CA VAL A 17 9.47 3.69 -19.86
C VAL A 17 8.36 2.96 -20.63
N ALA A 18 7.10 3.25 -20.31
CA ALA A 18 5.95 2.64 -20.98
C ALA A 18 5.89 3.00 -22.47
N GLN A 19 6.12 4.26 -22.85
CA GLN A 19 6.09 4.70 -24.26
C GLN A 19 7.26 4.14 -25.08
N LEU A 20 8.46 4.05 -24.50
CA LEU A 20 9.60 3.40 -25.14
C LEU A 20 9.37 1.89 -25.28
N ALA A 21 8.86 1.23 -24.24
CA ALA A 21 8.45 -0.17 -24.30
C ALA A 21 7.39 -0.39 -25.39
N GLU A 22 6.35 0.44 -25.44
CA GLU A 22 5.29 0.39 -26.45
C GLU A 22 5.87 0.54 -27.87
N SER A 23 6.84 1.43 -28.09
CA SER A 23 7.51 1.57 -29.38
C SER A 23 8.25 0.29 -29.82
N ILE A 24 8.78 -0.47 -28.87
CA ILE A 24 9.45 -1.75 -29.12
C ILE A 24 8.42 -2.85 -29.42
N PHE A 25 7.38 -2.98 -28.60
CA PHE A 25 6.36 -4.03 -28.74
C PHE A 25 5.42 -3.82 -29.93
N SER A 26 5.09 -2.57 -30.28
CA SER A 26 4.35 -2.23 -31.50
C SER A 26 5.16 -2.46 -32.78
N GLY A 27 6.48 -2.64 -32.67
CA GLY A 27 7.39 -2.82 -33.79
C GLY A 27 7.82 -1.52 -34.47
N ALA A 28 7.53 -0.35 -33.87
CA ALA A 28 8.02 0.94 -34.34
C ALA A 28 9.56 1.01 -34.29
N VAL A 29 10.19 0.35 -33.31
CA VAL A 29 11.63 0.06 -33.30
C VAL A 29 11.82 -1.46 -33.24
N LYS A 30 12.44 -2.02 -34.28
CA LYS A 30 12.61 -3.47 -34.43
C LYS A 30 13.84 -3.97 -33.66
N PRO A 31 13.87 -5.25 -33.24
CA PRO A 31 15.09 -5.88 -32.75
C PRO A 31 16.28 -5.66 -33.68
N GLY A 32 17.44 -5.34 -33.11
CA GLY A 32 18.66 -4.97 -33.82
C GLY A 32 18.76 -3.50 -34.23
N GLN A 33 17.65 -2.73 -34.18
CA GLN A 33 17.68 -1.29 -34.42
C GLN A 33 18.07 -0.52 -33.17
N THR A 34 18.65 0.65 -33.36
CA THR A 34 18.97 1.59 -32.29
C THR A 34 17.77 2.47 -31.97
N LEU A 35 17.46 2.62 -30.69
CA LEU A 35 16.60 3.71 -30.22
C LEU A 35 17.19 5.06 -30.65
N PRO A 36 16.35 6.11 -30.81
CA PRO A 36 16.83 7.47 -31.03
C PRO A 36 17.86 7.88 -29.98
N SER A 37 18.79 8.76 -30.37
CA SER A 37 19.84 9.21 -29.46
C SER A 37 19.26 9.84 -28.19
N GLU A 38 19.98 9.77 -27.06
CA GLU A 38 19.54 10.37 -25.80
C GLU A 38 19.10 11.82 -25.98
N MET A 39 19.82 12.59 -26.80
CA MET A 39 19.51 13.98 -27.11
C MET A 39 18.17 14.15 -27.83
N MET A 40 17.87 13.29 -28.80
CA MET A 40 16.58 13.30 -29.49
C MET A 40 15.44 12.88 -28.58
N LEU A 41 15.64 11.86 -27.74
CA LEU A 41 14.63 11.40 -26.78
C LEU A 41 14.35 12.49 -25.72
N CYS A 42 15.37 13.22 -25.27
CA CYS A 42 15.20 14.37 -24.37
C CYS A 42 14.32 15.45 -25.00
N GLN A 43 14.57 15.78 -26.28
CA GLN A 43 13.80 16.77 -27.01
C GLN A 43 12.36 16.29 -27.27
N GLN A 44 12.19 15.02 -27.63
CA GLN A 44 10.89 14.41 -27.92
C GLN A 44 9.97 14.37 -26.70
N TYR A 45 10.51 13.97 -25.54
CA TYR A 45 9.72 13.82 -24.31
C TYR A 45 9.77 15.05 -23.39
N GLY A 46 10.56 16.07 -23.73
CA GLY A 46 10.70 17.29 -22.93
C GLY A 46 11.35 17.05 -21.58
N VAL A 47 12.31 16.12 -21.50
CA VAL A 47 12.93 15.65 -20.25
C VAL A 47 14.45 15.71 -20.26
N SER A 48 15.03 15.57 -19.08
CA SER A 48 16.49 15.53 -18.91
C SER A 48 17.10 14.24 -19.46
N ARG A 49 18.38 14.30 -19.83
CA ARG A 49 19.18 13.12 -20.21
C ARG A 49 19.19 12.05 -19.13
N THR A 50 19.12 12.46 -17.86
CA THR A 50 19.04 11.56 -16.72
C THR A 50 17.78 10.71 -16.75
N ALA A 51 16.61 11.30 -17.02
CA ALA A 51 15.35 10.56 -17.11
C ALA A 51 15.34 9.53 -18.25
N ILE A 52 15.91 9.89 -19.42
CA ILE A 52 16.06 8.96 -20.55
C ILE A 52 17.01 7.80 -20.20
N ARG A 53 18.13 8.08 -19.51
CA ARG A 53 19.08 7.04 -19.08
C ARG A 53 18.49 6.10 -18.05
N GLU A 54 17.71 6.60 -17.10
CA GLU A 54 16.96 5.77 -16.14
C GLU A 54 15.96 4.88 -16.88
N ALA A 55 15.20 5.43 -17.83
CA ALA A 55 14.26 4.65 -18.62
C ALA A 55 14.96 3.55 -19.44
N ILE A 56 16.10 3.86 -20.07
CA ILE A 56 16.92 2.86 -20.79
C ILE A 56 17.43 1.78 -19.83
N ARG A 57 17.84 2.11 -18.60
CA ARG A 57 18.28 1.12 -17.60
C ARG A 57 17.16 0.17 -17.21
N VAL A 58 15.94 0.67 -17.01
CA VAL A 58 14.76 -0.17 -16.69
C VAL A 58 14.46 -1.13 -17.85
N LEU A 59 14.48 -0.63 -19.09
CA LEU A 59 14.29 -1.46 -20.28
C LEU A 59 15.42 -2.49 -20.44
N SER A 60 16.67 -2.12 -20.12
CA SER A 60 17.81 -3.05 -20.14
C SER A 60 17.70 -4.15 -19.08
N ALA A 61 17.28 -3.82 -17.86
CA ALA A 61 17.06 -4.81 -16.79
C ALA A 61 15.97 -5.84 -17.17
N LYS A 62 15.01 -5.43 -17.99
CA LYS A 62 13.95 -6.29 -18.53
C LYS A 62 14.35 -7.00 -19.84
N GLY A 63 15.59 -6.83 -20.29
CA GLY A 63 16.15 -7.47 -21.47
C GLY A 63 15.66 -6.90 -22.81
N LEU A 64 14.97 -5.75 -22.80
CA LEU A 64 14.39 -5.12 -24.00
C LEU A 64 15.43 -4.42 -24.85
N VAL A 65 16.44 -3.81 -24.22
CA VAL A 65 17.47 -3.01 -24.90
C VAL A 65 18.85 -3.20 -24.27
N GLN A 66 19.90 -2.92 -25.04
CA GLN A 66 21.28 -2.92 -24.57
C GLN A 66 21.96 -1.63 -25.01
N ALA A 67 22.45 -0.85 -24.05
CA ALA A 67 23.32 0.29 -24.34
C ALA A 67 24.70 -0.21 -24.80
N ARG A 68 25.16 0.23 -25.97
CA ARG A 68 26.50 -0.06 -26.51
C ARG A 68 27.31 1.21 -26.67
N SER A 69 28.59 1.16 -26.27
CA SER A 69 29.52 2.26 -26.48
C SER A 69 29.66 2.58 -27.98
N ARG A 70 29.45 3.83 -28.36
CA ARG A 70 29.55 4.36 -29.75
C ARG A 70 28.48 3.90 -30.75
N SER A 71 27.60 2.96 -30.40
CA SER A 71 26.51 2.48 -31.26
C SER A 71 25.10 2.82 -30.75
N GLY A 72 24.99 3.48 -29.59
CA GLY A 72 23.70 3.85 -29.00
C GLY A 72 23.01 2.68 -28.30
N THR A 73 21.72 2.82 -28.03
CA THR A 73 20.91 1.81 -27.33
C THR A 73 20.20 0.92 -28.33
N VAL A 74 20.57 -0.35 -28.40
CA VAL A 74 20.04 -1.32 -29.39
C VAL A 74 18.90 -2.11 -28.78
N VAL A 75 17.80 -2.28 -29.50
CA VAL A 75 16.70 -3.17 -29.12
C VAL A 75 17.14 -4.63 -29.27
N LEU A 76 17.00 -5.42 -28.22
CA LEU A 76 17.40 -6.83 -28.22
C LEU A 76 16.32 -7.70 -28.87
N ALA A 77 16.73 -8.87 -29.39
CA ALA A 77 15.81 -9.88 -29.89
C ALA A 77 14.87 -10.37 -28.77
N SER A 78 13.63 -10.73 -29.14
CA SER A 78 12.59 -11.15 -28.20
C SER A 78 12.98 -12.35 -27.33
N SER A 79 13.93 -13.16 -27.78
CA SER A 79 14.53 -14.24 -26.98
C SER A 79 15.28 -13.76 -25.72
N ASN A 80 15.62 -12.47 -25.63
CA ASN A 80 16.30 -11.88 -24.47
C ASN A 80 15.32 -11.19 -23.51
N TRP A 81 14.06 -11.04 -23.89
CA TRP A 81 13.09 -10.30 -23.08
C TRP A 81 12.70 -11.13 -21.86
N ASN A 82 12.66 -10.51 -20.68
CA ASN A 82 12.13 -11.15 -19.48
C ASN A 82 10.59 -11.16 -19.55
N VAL A 83 10.03 -12.06 -20.35
CA VAL A 83 8.59 -12.16 -20.61
C VAL A 83 7.76 -12.60 -19.39
N MET A 84 8.42 -12.96 -18.28
CA MET A 84 7.76 -13.30 -17.00
C MET A 84 7.68 -12.10 -16.05
N ASP A 85 8.30 -10.96 -16.38
CA ASP A 85 8.18 -9.72 -15.61
C ASP A 85 6.78 -9.10 -15.80
N ALA A 86 6.13 -8.71 -14.69
CA ALA A 86 4.76 -8.22 -14.72
C ALA A 86 4.57 -6.96 -15.59
N SER A 87 5.55 -6.06 -15.65
CA SER A 87 5.49 -4.88 -16.53
C SER A 87 5.62 -5.28 -17.99
N VAL A 88 6.51 -6.24 -18.30
CA VAL A 88 6.68 -6.78 -19.66
C VAL A 88 5.41 -7.45 -20.14
N VAL A 89 4.76 -8.27 -19.31
CA VAL A 89 3.46 -8.88 -19.63
C VAL A 89 2.39 -7.83 -19.88
N ALA A 90 2.32 -6.78 -19.04
CA ALA A 90 1.35 -5.71 -19.20
C ALA A 90 1.54 -4.93 -20.51
N TRP A 91 2.79 -4.70 -20.94
CA TRP A 91 3.10 -4.07 -22.22
C TRP A 91 2.83 -4.99 -23.42
N LEU A 92 3.15 -6.29 -23.29
CA LEU A 92 2.86 -7.29 -24.32
C LEU A 92 1.36 -7.39 -24.62
N GLN A 93 0.51 -7.34 -23.59
CA GLN A 93 -0.95 -7.36 -23.71
C GLN A 93 -1.50 -6.26 -24.65
N GLN A 94 -0.78 -5.15 -24.78
CA GLN A 94 -1.22 -3.99 -25.56
C GLN A 94 -0.74 -4.06 -27.03
N SER A 95 -0.02 -5.11 -27.42
CA SER A 95 0.68 -5.19 -28.72
C SER A 95 0.35 -6.46 -29.52
N TYR A 96 0.48 -6.38 -30.86
CA TYR A 96 0.30 -7.54 -31.75
C TYR A 96 1.28 -8.69 -31.45
N ARG A 97 2.50 -8.35 -30.95
CA ARG A 97 3.50 -9.33 -30.53
C ARG A 97 3.11 -10.13 -29.27
N GLY A 98 2.13 -9.64 -28.50
CA GLY A 98 1.56 -10.37 -27.36
C GLY A 98 0.89 -11.67 -27.79
N ALA A 99 0.29 -11.74 -28.99
CA ALA A 99 -0.43 -12.92 -29.46
C ALA A 99 0.45 -14.18 -29.54
N ASP A 100 1.70 -14.06 -29.99
CA ASP A 100 2.65 -15.19 -30.05
C ASP A 100 3.06 -15.66 -28.65
N PHE A 101 3.23 -14.73 -27.70
CA PHE A 101 3.52 -15.05 -26.29
C PHE A 101 2.35 -15.78 -25.64
N PHE A 102 1.13 -15.28 -25.79
CA PHE A 102 -0.06 -15.92 -25.21
C PHE A 102 -0.38 -17.26 -25.87
N ARG A 103 -0.08 -17.44 -27.17
CA ARG A 103 -0.13 -18.75 -27.83
C ARG A 103 0.85 -19.74 -27.19
N SER A 104 2.10 -19.31 -26.99
CA SER A 104 3.14 -20.12 -26.32
C SER A 104 2.75 -20.46 -24.87
N LEU A 105 2.09 -19.53 -24.18
CA LEU A 105 1.57 -19.75 -22.83
C LEU A 105 0.47 -20.82 -22.83
N ILE A 106 -0.48 -20.77 -23.76
CA ILE A 106 -1.53 -21.79 -23.90
C ILE A 106 -0.94 -23.17 -24.24
N GLU A 107 0.07 -23.22 -25.12
CA GLU A 107 0.81 -24.46 -25.41
C GLU A 107 1.46 -25.06 -24.16
N ALA A 108 2.13 -24.23 -23.35
CA ALA A 108 2.71 -24.66 -22.09
C ALA A 108 1.64 -25.19 -21.10
N ARG A 109 0.48 -24.53 -21.01
CA ARG A 109 -0.63 -24.98 -20.16
C ARG A 109 -1.19 -26.32 -20.61
N LEU A 110 -1.35 -26.54 -21.92
CA LEU A 110 -1.79 -27.82 -22.49
C LEU A 110 -0.82 -28.98 -22.21
N LEU A 111 0.47 -28.71 -22.07
CA LEU A 111 1.47 -29.71 -21.69
C LEU A 111 1.45 -30.02 -20.19
N LEU A 112 1.25 -29.01 -19.36
CA LEU A 112 1.44 -29.11 -17.91
C LEU A 112 0.15 -29.40 -17.15
N GLU A 113 -0.89 -28.58 -17.33
CA GLU A 113 -2.06 -28.60 -16.46
C GLU A 113 -2.87 -29.90 -16.52
N PRO A 114 -3.05 -30.59 -17.67
CA PRO A 114 -3.71 -31.90 -17.67
C PRO A 114 -2.96 -32.96 -16.86
N ALA A 115 -1.62 -32.95 -16.92
CA ALA A 115 -0.80 -33.84 -16.10
C ALA A 115 -0.90 -33.47 -14.61
N VAL A 116 -1.01 -32.18 -14.30
CA VAL A 116 -1.16 -31.72 -12.93
C VAL A 116 -2.56 -32.02 -12.36
N ALA A 117 -3.61 -31.99 -13.18
CA ALA A 117 -4.95 -32.39 -12.78
C ALA A 117 -5.03 -33.87 -12.36
N VAL A 118 -4.26 -34.75 -13.03
CA VAL A 118 -4.06 -36.15 -12.61
C VAL A 118 -3.44 -36.21 -11.22
N LEU A 119 -2.33 -35.48 -11.01
CA LEU A 119 -1.67 -35.43 -9.71
C LEU A 119 -2.59 -34.88 -8.62
N ALA A 120 -3.39 -33.86 -8.92
CA ALA A 120 -4.34 -33.29 -7.99
C ALA A 120 -5.44 -34.31 -7.62
N ALA A 121 -5.99 -35.03 -8.60
CA ALA A 121 -6.95 -36.11 -8.33
C ALA A 121 -6.35 -37.19 -7.42
N GLU A 122 -5.08 -37.56 -7.62
CA GLU A 122 -4.39 -38.56 -6.80
C GLU A 122 -4.03 -38.06 -5.38
N ARG A 123 -3.61 -36.80 -5.25
CA ARG A 123 -2.85 -36.32 -4.07
C ARG A 123 -3.55 -35.26 -3.23
N ALA A 124 -4.53 -34.53 -3.78
CA ALA A 124 -5.16 -33.41 -3.08
C ALA A 124 -5.68 -33.83 -1.71
N THR A 125 -5.54 -33.00 -0.70
CA THR A 125 -6.23 -33.18 0.59
C THR A 125 -7.69 -32.76 0.48
N ALA A 126 -8.55 -33.18 1.42
CA ALA A 126 -9.94 -32.74 1.45
C ALA A 126 -10.07 -31.20 1.50
N GLN A 127 -9.16 -30.54 2.23
CA GLN A 127 -9.11 -29.08 2.32
C GLN A 127 -8.71 -28.44 0.98
N GLU A 128 -7.78 -29.03 0.23
CA GLU A 128 -7.38 -28.53 -1.09
C GLU A 128 -8.49 -28.72 -2.13
N VAL A 129 -9.22 -29.84 -2.09
CA VAL A 129 -10.41 -30.05 -2.92
C VAL A 129 -11.47 -28.98 -2.59
N ALA A 130 -11.72 -28.71 -1.30
CA ALA A 130 -12.63 -27.65 -0.87
C ALA A 130 -12.19 -26.25 -1.34
N ASN A 131 -10.88 -25.98 -1.40
CA ASN A 131 -10.36 -24.72 -1.92
C ASN A 131 -10.56 -24.59 -3.44
N ILE A 132 -10.34 -25.67 -4.21
CA ILE A 132 -10.62 -25.70 -5.66
C ILE A 132 -12.13 -25.51 -5.91
N GLU A 133 -12.97 -26.17 -5.12
CA GLU A 133 -14.44 -26.03 -5.19
C GLU A 133 -14.90 -24.62 -4.80
N ARG A 134 -14.26 -23.98 -3.81
CA ARG A 134 -14.53 -22.58 -3.47
C ARG A 134 -14.19 -21.64 -4.64
N ALA A 135 -13.05 -21.84 -5.31
CA ALA A 135 -12.69 -21.06 -6.49
C ALA A 135 -13.68 -21.29 -7.65
N TYR A 136 -14.14 -22.53 -7.86
CA TYR A 136 -15.20 -22.83 -8.81
C TYR A 136 -16.53 -22.13 -8.47
N ASN A 137 -16.95 -22.19 -7.21
CA ASN A 137 -18.18 -21.55 -6.77
C ASN A 137 -18.10 -20.02 -6.88
N ALA A 138 -16.94 -19.43 -6.61
CA ALA A 138 -16.69 -18.01 -6.83
C ALA A 138 -16.80 -17.65 -8.32
N MET A 139 -16.28 -18.50 -9.23
CA MET A 139 -16.50 -18.31 -10.67
C MET A 139 -17.98 -18.41 -11.04
N ALA A 140 -18.73 -19.37 -10.49
CA ALA A 140 -20.14 -19.58 -10.81
C ALA A 140 -21.05 -18.47 -10.24
N ALA A 141 -20.66 -17.87 -9.11
CA ALA A 141 -21.38 -16.80 -8.44
C ALA A 141 -21.08 -15.41 -9.01
N ALA A 142 -20.01 -15.24 -9.80
CA ALA A 142 -19.67 -13.97 -10.42
C ALA A 142 -20.77 -13.52 -11.40
N GLU A 143 -21.15 -12.24 -11.33
CA GLU A 143 -22.20 -11.69 -12.19
C GLU A 143 -21.77 -11.70 -13.67
N PRO A 144 -22.68 -12.00 -14.63
CA PRO A 144 -22.39 -11.87 -16.06
C PRO A 144 -21.99 -10.43 -16.41
N GLY A 145 -20.69 -10.20 -16.59
CA GLY A 145 -20.12 -8.87 -16.87
C GLY A 145 -19.03 -8.43 -15.88
N ASP A 146 -18.91 -9.13 -14.74
CA ASP A 146 -17.80 -8.95 -13.81
C ASP A 146 -16.57 -9.75 -14.24
N PHE A 147 -15.87 -9.20 -15.23
CA PHE A 147 -14.72 -9.85 -15.83
C PHE A 147 -13.53 -9.98 -14.88
N ASP A 148 -13.38 -9.08 -13.91
CA ASP A 148 -12.23 -9.11 -12.99
C ASP A 148 -12.44 -10.15 -11.88
N ALA A 149 -13.62 -10.22 -11.25
CA ALA A 149 -13.98 -11.33 -10.34
C ALA A 149 -13.79 -12.68 -11.03
N CYS A 150 -14.26 -12.82 -12.26
CA CYS A 150 -14.13 -14.08 -12.98
C CYS A 150 -12.69 -14.42 -13.30
N CYS A 151 -11.90 -13.45 -13.78
CA CYS A 151 -10.48 -13.65 -14.03
C CYS A 151 -9.74 -14.11 -12.77
N GLN A 152 -10.06 -13.51 -11.63
CA GLN A 152 -9.44 -13.82 -10.35
C GLN A 152 -9.85 -15.21 -9.85
N ALA A 153 -11.14 -15.53 -9.85
CA ALA A 153 -11.63 -16.84 -9.45
C ALA A 153 -11.14 -17.96 -10.37
N ASN A 154 -11.04 -17.70 -11.68
CA ASN A 154 -10.46 -18.61 -12.66
C ASN A 154 -8.96 -18.84 -12.43
N LEU A 155 -8.21 -17.76 -12.15
CA LEU A 155 -6.82 -17.86 -11.75
C LEU A 155 -6.66 -18.70 -10.48
N ASP A 156 -7.43 -18.42 -9.44
CA ASP A 156 -7.38 -19.14 -8.17
C ASP A 156 -7.75 -20.62 -8.32
N PHE A 157 -8.67 -20.94 -9.23
CA PHE A 157 -8.98 -22.31 -9.59
C PHE A 157 -7.76 -23.04 -10.17
N HIS A 158 -7.12 -22.47 -11.20
CA HIS A 158 -5.95 -23.06 -11.83
C HIS A 158 -4.76 -23.17 -10.86
N ILE A 159 -4.54 -22.16 -10.02
CA ILE A 159 -3.51 -22.19 -8.96
C ILE A 159 -3.82 -23.27 -7.93
N GLY A 160 -5.10 -23.43 -7.55
CA GLY A 160 -5.56 -24.44 -6.61
C GLY A 160 -5.29 -25.85 -7.13
N VAL A 161 -5.66 -26.13 -8.39
CA VAL A 161 -5.38 -27.42 -9.04
C VAL A 161 -3.87 -27.68 -9.09
N ILE A 162 -3.06 -26.68 -9.43
CA ILE A 162 -1.61 -26.87 -9.53
C ILE A 162 -0.96 -27.11 -8.17
N SER A 163 -1.41 -26.38 -7.16
CA SER A 163 -0.95 -26.54 -5.79
C SER A 163 -1.31 -27.93 -5.25
N ALA A 164 -2.51 -28.41 -5.53
CA ALA A 164 -3.02 -29.71 -5.11
C ALA A 164 -2.29 -30.91 -5.77
N GLY A 165 -1.57 -30.70 -6.88
CA GLY A 165 -0.71 -31.72 -7.47
C GLY A 165 0.57 -32.02 -6.67
N HIS A 166 0.88 -31.20 -5.64
CA HIS A 166 2.02 -31.35 -4.72
C HIS A 166 3.38 -31.46 -5.41
N ASN A 167 3.51 -30.88 -6.61
CA ASN A 167 4.79 -30.78 -7.31
C ASN A 167 5.46 -29.43 -6.99
N ILE A 168 6.55 -29.48 -6.23
CA ILE A 168 7.25 -28.28 -5.74
C ILE A 168 7.70 -27.36 -6.89
N VAL A 169 8.16 -27.92 -8.01
CA VAL A 169 8.66 -27.16 -9.16
C VAL A 169 7.52 -26.43 -9.84
N LEU A 170 6.40 -27.11 -10.05
CA LEU A 170 5.23 -26.52 -10.73
C LEU A 170 4.53 -25.45 -9.87
N ARG A 171 4.58 -25.56 -8.54
CA ARG A 171 4.11 -24.49 -7.62
C ARG A 171 4.91 -23.19 -7.79
N HIS A 172 6.24 -23.28 -7.91
CA HIS A 172 7.07 -22.10 -8.18
C HIS A 172 6.85 -21.56 -9.59
N PHE A 173 6.65 -22.43 -10.58
CA PHE A 173 6.35 -22.02 -11.95
C PHE A 173 5.08 -21.15 -12.02
N VAL A 174 4.02 -21.53 -11.32
CA VAL A 174 2.76 -20.76 -11.22
C VAL A 174 2.97 -19.35 -10.67
N THR A 175 3.83 -19.19 -9.67
CA THR A 175 4.13 -17.87 -9.09
C THR A 175 4.78 -16.96 -10.12
N ALA A 176 5.67 -17.50 -10.95
CA ALA A 176 6.34 -16.76 -12.01
C ALA A 176 5.40 -16.40 -13.18
N ILE A 177 4.40 -17.23 -13.50
CA ILE A 177 3.49 -17.00 -14.64
C ILE A 177 2.16 -16.35 -14.26
N ARG A 178 1.92 -16.01 -12.99
CA ARG A 178 0.64 -15.48 -12.50
C ARG A 178 0.16 -14.25 -13.28
N ALA A 179 1.06 -13.30 -13.54
CA ALA A 179 0.74 -12.11 -14.32
C ALA A 179 0.36 -12.46 -15.77
N ALA A 180 1.05 -13.42 -16.37
CA ALA A 180 0.79 -13.89 -17.73
C ALA A 180 -0.55 -14.65 -17.84
N LEU A 181 -0.88 -15.50 -16.85
CA LEU A 181 -2.17 -16.17 -16.75
C LEU A 181 -3.32 -15.18 -16.60
N THR A 182 -3.16 -14.20 -15.69
CA THR A 182 -4.16 -13.12 -15.48
C THR A 182 -4.42 -12.35 -16.79
N ALA A 183 -3.36 -11.97 -17.50
CA ALA A 183 -3.49 -11.27 -18.78
C ALA A 183 -4.14 -12.15 -19.87
N SER A 184 -3.79 -13.45 -19.92
CA SER A 184 -4.38 -14.42 -20.85
C SER A 184 -5.87 -14.63 -20.59
N PHE A 185 -6.29 -14.75 -19.34
CA PHE A 185 -7.70 -14.89 -18.98
C PHE A 185 -8.49 -13.64 -19.36
N ARG A 186 -7.97 -12.44 -19.06
CA ARG A 186 -8.58 -11.17 -19.49
C ARG A 186 -8.78 -11.09 -20.99
N MET A 187 -7.85 -11.63 -21.79
CA MET A 187 -8.02 -11.69 -23.24
C MET A 187 -9.12 -12.67 -23.66
N ALA A 188 -9.14 -13.86 -23.07
CA ALA A 188 -10.15 -14.86 -23.37
C ALA A 188 -11.57 -14.34 -23.03
N PHE A 189 -11.76 -13.69 -21.88
CA PHE A 189 -13.04 -13.11 -21.48
C PHE A 189 -13.49 -11.96 -22.40
N ARG A 190 -12.54 -11.18 -22.97
CA ARG A 190 -12.85 -10.16 -23.98
C ARG A 190 -13.26 -10.74 -25.33
N ALA A 191 -12.85 -11.97 -25.66
CA ALA A 191 -13.16 -12.67 -26.90
C ALA A 191 -14.54 -13.37 -26.90
N ASN A 192 -15.48 -12.92 -26.05
CA ASN A 192 -16.85 -13.44 -25.96
C ASN A 192 -16.95 -14.92 -25.53
N LEU A 193 -16.14 -15.31 -24.55
CA LEU A 193 -16.18 -16.62 -23.90
C LEU A 193 -17.61 -16.98 -23.45
N SER A 194 -18.12 -18.13 -23.88
CA SER A 194 -19.45 -18.58 -23.46
C SER A 194 -19.44 -18.97 -21.98
N TRP A 195 -19.99 -18.09 -21.15
CA TRP A 195 -20.00 -18.24 -19.69
C TRP A 195 -20.53 -19.59 -19.19
N PRO A 196 -21.69 -20.11 -19.68
CA PRO A 196 -22.19 -21.41 -19.23
C PRO A 196 -21.28 -22.57 -19.62
N ARG A 197 -20.65 -22.49 -20.81
CA ARG A 197 -19.72 -23.51 -21.32
C ARG A 197 -18.43 -23.53 -20.49
N MET A 198 -17.90 -22.36 -20.14
CA MET A 198 -16.73 -22.21 -19.27
C MET A 198 -16.98 -22.85 -17.90
N LEU A 199 -18.08 -22.50 -17.24
CA LEU A 199 -18.42 -23.06 -15.92
C LEU A 199 -18.61 -24.57 -15.98
N GLU A 200 -19.25 -25.09 -17.03
CA GLU A 200 -19.41 -26.54 -17.20
C GLU A 200 -18.07 -27.27 -17.35
N HIS A 201 -17.10 -26.69 -18.06
CA HIS A 201 -15.76 -27.27 -18.18
C HIS A 201 -14.99 -27.25 -16.85
N HIS A 202 -15.06 -26.17 -16.08
CA HIS A 202 -14.42 -26.08 -14.76
C HIS A 202 -15.07 -27.03 -13.74
N ARG A 203 -16.41 -27.17 -13.77
CA ARG A 203 -17.17 -28.11 -12.93
C ARG A 203 -16.67 -29.54 -13.09
N ARG A 204 -16.48 -29.99 -14.34
CA ARG A 204 -15.99 -31.35 -14.64
C ARG A 204 -14.59 -31.62 -14.07
N VAL A 205 -13.73 -30.61 -14.06
CA VAL A 205 -12.37 -30.74 -13.49
C VAL A 205 -12.46 -30.90 -11.97
N VAL A 206 -13.21 -30.04 -11.26
CA VAL A 206 -13.32 -30.15 -9.81
C VAL A 206 -14.02 -31.44 -9.39
N GLU A 207 -15.05 -31.88 -10.12
CA GLU A 207 -15.72 -33.15 -9.85
C GLU A 207 -14.80 -34.35 -10.01
N ALA A 208 -14.02 -34.40 -11.09
CA ALA A 208 -13.08 -35.50 -11.32
C ALA A 208 -11.96 -35.54 -10.26
N ILE A 209 -11.47 -34.37 -9.81
CA ILE A 209 -10.51 -34.28 -8.71
C ILE A 209 -11.16 -34.74 -7.39
N ARG A 210 -12.37 -34.27 -7.08
CA ARG A 210 -13.13 -34.62 -5.87
C ARG A 210 -13.44 -36.13 -5.80
N LEU A 211 -13.79 -36.73 -6.93
CA LEU A 211 -14.10 -38.16 -7.05
C LEU A 211 -12.86 -39.05 -7.22
N ARG A 212 -11.64 -38.47 -7.19
CA ARG A 212 -10.37 -39.21 -7.34
C ARG A 212 -10.29 -39.98 -8.65
N GLN A 213 -10.64 -39.33 -9.76
CA GLN A 213 -10.64 -39.90 -11.11
C GLN A 213 -9.56 -39.24 -11.98
N PRO A 214 -8.31 -39.74 -11.98
CA PRO A 214 -7.18 -39.01 -12.58
C PRO A 214 -7.30 -38.85 -14.09
N GLU A 215 -7.75 -39.89 -14.80
CA GLU A 215 -7.92 -39.83 -16.26
C GLU A 215 -9.11 -38.97 -16.70
N ASP A 216 -10.16 -38.88 -15.88
CA ASP A 216 -11.27 -37.96 -16.16
C ASP A 216 -10.89 -36.52 -15.85
N ALA A 217 -10.07 -36.27 -14.82
CA ALA A 217 -9.50 -34.96 -14.53
C ALA A 217 -8.58 -34.49 -15.67
N ARG A 218 -7.76 -35.38 -16.23
CA ARG A 218 -6.94 -35.12 -17.43
C ARG A 218 -7.80 -34.70 -18.61
N LYS A 219 -8.82 -35.49 -18.95
CA LYS A 219 -9.72 -35.23 -20.08
C LYS A 219 -10.49 -33.92 -19.88
N ALA A 220 -11.02 -33.68 -18.69
CA ALA A 220 -11.74 -32.45 -18.37
C ALA A 220 -10.85 -31.21 -18.51
N MET A 221 -9.60 -31.28 -18.03
CA MET A 221 -8.64 -30.17 -18.15
C MET A 221 -8.23 -29.92 -19.61
N LEU A 222 -8.06 -30.98 -20.41
CA LEU A 222 -7.80 -30.84 -21.86
C LEU A 222 -8.96 -30.14 -22.59
N VAL A 223 -10.21 -30.48 -22.27
CA VAL A 223 -11.39 -29.86 -22.88
C VAL A 223 -11.49 -28.38 -22.50
N LEU A 224 -11.24 -28.05 -21.24
CA LEU A 224 -11.22 -26.68 -20.72
C LEU A 224 -10.19 -25.82 -21.48
N LEU A 225 -8.94 -26.29 -21.58
CA LEU A 225 -7.85 -25.54 -22.20
C LEU A 225 -7.99 -25.44 -23.73
N ASN A 226 -8.47 -26.49 -24.40
CA ASN A 226 -8.71 -26.44 -25.85
C ASN A 226 -9.84 -25.48 -26.21
N THR A 227 -10.89 -25.38 -25.38
CA THR A 227 -11.94 -24.38 -25.54
C THR A 227 -11.37 -22.97 -25.43
N SER A 228 -10.58 -22.70 -24.38
CA SER A 228 -9.90 -21.41 -24.22
C SER A 228 -8.94 -21.09 -25.36
N ARG A 229 -8.25 -22.10 -25.92
CA ARG A 229 -7.37 -21.95 -27.08
C ARG A 229 -8.13 -21.52 -28.33
N GLU A 230 -9.23 -22.18 -28.65
CA GLU A 230 -10.04 -21.87 -29.83
C GLU A 230 -10.57 -20.42 -29.78
N GLU A 231 -10.99 -19.97 -28.61
CA GLU A 231 -11.56 -18.63 -28.40
C GLU A 231 -10.49 -17.53 -28.42
N VAL A 232 -9.31 -17.76 -27.81
CA VAL A 232 -8.18 -16.81 -27.89
C VAL A 232 -7.61 -16.72 -29.31
N MET A 233 -7.71 -17.79 -30.10
CA MET A 233 -7.21 -17.82 -31.48
C MET A 233 -8.23 -17.34 -32.51
N ALA A 234 -9.49 -17.11 -32.13
CA ALA A 234 -10.56 -16.68 -33.03
C ALA A 234 -10.64 -15.16 -33.29
N ASP A 235 -9.93 -14.32 -32.51
CA ASP A 235 -9.91 -12.85 -32.66
C ASP A 235 -8.50 -12.30 -33.00
N PRO A 236 -8.20 -11.95 -34.26
CA PRO A 236 -6.88 -11.47 -34.66
C PRO A 236 -6.68 -9.94 -34.62
N GLU A 237 -7.68 -9.08 -34.32
CA GLU A 237 -7.51 -7.62 -34.39
C GLU A 237 -8.04 -6.81 -33.17
N PRO A 238 -7.16 -6.11 -32.41
CA PRO A 238 -7.60 -5.15 -31.40
C PRO A 238 -8.07 -3.84 -32.05
N ARG A 239 -9.34 -3.47 -31.88
CA ARG A 239 -9.95 -2.22 -32.36
C ARG A 239 -9.24 -0.97 -31.80
N ARG A 240 -8.58 -0.19 -32.68
CA ARG A 240 -7.85 1.07 -32.39
C ARG A 240 -8.79 2.24 -32.01
N TRP A 241 -8.41 3.03 -31.00
CA TRP A 241 -9.01 4.34 -30.69
C TRP A 241 -8.12 5.48 -31.24
N ARG A 242 -8.73 6.47 -31.91
CA ARG A 242 -8.06 7.66 -32.48
C ARG A 242 -7.97 8.80 -31.45
N THR A 243 -6.80 9.41 -31.32
CA THR A 243 -6.51 10.65 -30.59
C THR A 243 -6.99 11.90 -31.35
N ARG A 244 -7.45 12.94 -30.63
CA ARG A 244 -7.48 14.31 -31.14
C ARG A 244 -6.76 15.26 -30.18
N SER A 245 -6.05 16.19 -30.81
CA SER A 245 -5.03 17.09 -30.30
C SER A 245 -5.49 18.55 -30.44
N GLY A 246 -5.25 19.38 -29.43
CA GLY A 246 -5.34 20.85 -29.56
C GLY A 246 -5.22 21.60 -28.22
N ALA A 247 -4.15 22.38 -28.05
CA ALA A 247 -4.00 23.44 -27.05
C ALA A 247 -3.96 24.82 -27.75
N PRO A 248 -4.22 25.94 -27.05
CA PRO A 248 -3.11 26.88 -26.81
C PRO A 248 -3.11 27.68 -25.47
N ALA A 249 -1.87 27.90 -24.99
CA ALA A 249 -1.17 29.04 -24.33
C ALA A 249 -1.80 30.05 -23.31
N GLY A 250 -1.07 30.31 -22.20
CA GLY A 250 -1.03 31.58 -21.43
C GLY A 250 -0.70 31.51 -19.91
N PHE A 251 0.53 31.92 -19.52
CA PHE A 251 1.27 32.13 -18.22
C PHE A 251 0.54 32.66 -16.93
N PRO A 252 1.15 32.75 -15.70
CA PRO A 252 2.58 32.71 -15.31
C PRO A 252 3.00 31.81 -14.10
N ALA A 253 4.31 31.84 -13.84
CA ALA A 253 5.12 31.06 -12.90
C ALA A 253 5.05 31.48 -11.41
N GLY A 254 5.32 30.51 -10.52
CA GLY A 254 5.70 30.77 -9.13
C GLY A 254 5.49 29.55 -8.21
N LEU A 255 6.59 29.01 -7.67
CA LEU A 255 6.70 27.96 -6.63
C LEU A 255 6.53 26.50 -7.10
N THR A 256 7.60 25.95 -7.69
CA THR A 256 7.75 24.50 -7.95
C THR A 256 8.52 23.82 -6.82
N GLY A 257 7.84 23.55 -5.70
CA GLY A 257 8.16 22.39 -4.88
C GLY A 257 7.38 21.19 -5.45
N ASN A 258 8.00 20.01 -5.51
CA ASN A 258 7.45 18.80 -6.11
C ASN A 258 6.17 18.31 -5.37
N ARG A 259 5.02 18.99 -5.58
CA ARG A 259 3.73 18.65 -4.97
C ARG A 259 3.17 17.39 -5.65
N ARG A 260 2.96 16.34 -4.84
CA ARG A 260 2.06 15.24 -5.22
C ARG A 260 0.68 15.81 -5.52
N THR A 261 -0.01 15.27 -6.53
CA THR A 261 -1.37 15.66 -6.88
C THR A 261 -2.31 15.28 -5.73
N ALA A 262 -2.74 16.29 -4.97
CA ALA A 262 -3.76 16.15 -3.94
C ALA A 262 -5.05 15.54 -4.51
N VAL A 263 -5.80 14.80 -3.68
CA VAL A 263 -7.11 14.27 -4.06
C VAL A 263 -8.04 15.41 -4.47
N SER A 264 -8.55 15.37 -5.70
CA SER A 264 -9.53 16.33 -6.19
C SER A 264 -10.91 16.01 -5.60
N LEU A 265 -11.43 16.91 -4.76
CA LEU A 265 -12.78 16.80 -4.18
C LEU A 265 -13.86 16.73 -5.27
N ASP A 266 -13.77 17.58 -6.30
CA ASP A 266 -14.70 17.56 -7.44
C ASP A 266 -14.63 16.22 -8.18
N GLY A 267 -13.42 15.66 -8.35
CA GLY A 267 -13.23 14.34 -8.94
C GLY A 267 -13.90 13.24 -8.11
N LEU A 268 -13.73 13.26 -6.78
CA LEU A 268 -14.35 12.31 -5.87
C LEU A 268 -15.88 12.40 -5.90
N MET A 269 -16.44 13.62 -5.90
CA MET A 269 -17.88 13.83 -6.03
C MET A 269 -18.44 13.32 -7.36
N MET A 270 -17.76 13.62 -8.48
CA MET A 270 -18.20 13.17 -9.80
C MET A 270 -18.18 11.65 -9.89
N GLN A 271 -17.13 11.01 -9.37
CA GLN A 271 -17.04 9.56 -9.34
C GLN A 271 -18.16 8.96 -8.47
N PHE A 272 -18.42 9.51 -7.29
CA PHE A 272 -19.51 9.07 -6.42
C PHE A 272 -20.88 9.21 -7.10
N ARG A 273 -21.15 10.36 -7.72
CA ARG A 273 -22.39 10.60 -8.48
C ARG A 273 -22.56 9.61 -9.62
N ASN A 274 -21.48 9.26 -10.32
CA ASN A 274 -21.54 8.28 -11.40
C ASN A 274 -21.82 6.86 -10.90
N LEU A 275 -21.35 6.51 -9.70
CA LEU A 275 -21.56 5.19 -9.09
C LEU A 275 -22.96 5.06 -8.48
N PHE A 276 -23.43 6.07 -7.75
CA PHE A 276 -24.63 5.95 -6.92
C PHE A 276 -25.78 6.88 -7.32
N GLY A 277 -25.57 7.82 -8.26
CA GLY A 277 -26.59 8.80 -8.65
C GLY A 277 -26.88 9.89 -7.62
N GLU A 278 -26.19 9.87 -6.48
CA GLU A 278 -26.46 10.75 -5.34
C GLU A 278 -25.33 11.77 -5.10
N VAL A 279 -25.64 12.85 -4.38
CA VAL A 279 -24.64 13.83 -3.96
C VAL A 279 -24.06 13.39 -2.61
N PRO A 280 -22.75 13.08 -2.52
CA PRO A 280 -22.16 12.62 -1.27
C PRO A 280 -21.90 13.77 -0.30
N GLN A 281 -21.85 13.44 0.98
CA GLN A 281 -21.06 14.18 1.98
C GLN A 281 -19.61 13.70 1.93
N ILE A 282 -18.64 14.58 2.19
CA ILE A 282 -17.22 14.23 2.15
C ILE A 282 -16.59 14.44 3.53
N TYR A 283 -15.89 13.40 3.97
CA TYR A 283 -15.13 13.36 5.20
C TYR A 283 -13.68 12.98 4.90
N ARG A 284 -12.77 13.37 5.79
CA ARG A 284 -11.38 12.94 5.72
C ARG A 284 -10.83 12.61 7.10
N ALA A 285 -9.79 11.81 7.16
CA ALA A 285 -8.89 11.73 8.30
C ALA A 285 -7.43 11.62 7.84
N PRO A 286 -6.50 12.27 8.54
CA PRO A 286 -5.11 12.34 8.13
C PRO A 286 -4.38 11.03 8.44
N GLY A 287 -3.36 10.72 7.63
CA GLY A 287 -2.26 9.89 8.06
C GLY A 287 -1.44 10.61 9.14
N ARG A 288 -0.39 9.97 9.62
CA ARG A 288 0.37 10.49 10.75
C ARG A 288 1.84 10.15 10.69
N LEU A 289 2.61 10.94 11.39
CA LEU A 289 4.04 10.74 11.57
C LEU A 289 4.36 10.84 13.05
N ASN A 290 5.08 9.86 13.60
CA ASN A 290 5.60 10.00 14.96
C ASN A 290 6.95 10.71 14.90
N LEU A 291 7.08 11.84 15.59
CA LEU A 291 8.36 12.56 15.62
C LEU A 291 9.34 11.85 16.54
N ILE A 292 8.87 11.41 17.72
CA ILE A 292 9.67 10.68 18.71
C ILE A 292 8.78 9.88 19.68
N GLY A 293 9.31 8.83 20.31
CA GLY A 293 8.52 7.95 21.20
C GLY A 293 8.06 6.67 20.53
N GLU A 294 8.96 5.95 19.86
CA GLU A 294 8.54 4.74 19.12
C GLU A 294 8.47 3.58 20.09
N HIS A 295 7.43 2.75 19.95
CA HIS A 295 7.18 1.58 20.79
C HIS A 295 6.91 1.87 22.28
N THR A 296 6.79 3.13 22.67
CA THR A 296 6.41 3.52 24.04
C THR A 296 4.90 3.47 24.27
N ASP A 297 4.10 3.57 23.21
CA ASP A 297 2.64 3.66 23.26
C ASP A 297 1.96 2.45 23.92
N TYR A 298 2.36 1.23 23.55
CA TYR A 298 1.87 0.00 24.19
C TYR A 298 2.59 -0.34 25.50
N ASN A 299 3.52 0.50 25.94
CA ASN A 299 4.18 0.47 27.24
C ASN A 299 3.69 1.59 28.16
N ASP A 300 2.47 2.08 27.92
CA ASP A 300 1.83 3.20 28.62
C ASP A 300 2.62 4.51 28.58
N GLY A 301 3.64 4.64 27.72
CA GLY A 301 4.61 5.73 27.73
C GLY A 301 4.11 7.04 27.14
N PHE A 302 5.05 7.84 26.64
CA PHE A 302 4.77 9.11 25.96
C PHE A 302 5.11 9.02 24.48
N VAL A 303 4.33 9.71 23.64
CA VAL A 303 4.59 9.84 22.20
C VAL A 303 4.42 11.29 21.76
N LEU A 304 5.08 11.68 20.66
CA LEU A 304 4.98 13.02 20.09
C LEU A 304 4.68 12.97 18.57
N PRO A 305 3.48 12.52 18.16
CA PRO A 305 3.11 12.48 16.75
C PRO A 305 2.58 13.81 16.21
N VAL A 306 2.52 13.88 14.89
CA VAL A 306 1.82 14.91 14.10
C VAL A 306 0.84 14.26 13.14
N ALA A 307 -0.31 14.90 12.92
CA ALA A 307 -1.16 14.57 11.79
C ALA A 307 -0.49 15.10 10.51
N LEU A 308 -0.60 14.37 9.41
CA LEU A 308 -0.05 14.78 8.12
C LEU A 308 -1.10 15.52 7.29
N ASP A 309 -0.64 16.27 6.30
CA ASP A 309 -1.46 16.83 5.23
C ASP A 309 -1.88 15.79 4.16
N LEU A 310 -1.49 14.53 4.34
CA LEU A 310 -1.97 13.36 3.59
C LEU A 310 -3.16 12.74 4.33
N SER A 311 -4.21 12.37 3.61
CA SER A 311 -5.47 11.91 4.19
C SER A 311 -6.12 10.77 3.41
N THR A 312 -6.92 9.99 4.14
CA THR A 312 -7.95 9.14 3.55
C THR A 312 -9.25 9.92 3.49
N TRP A 313 -9.90 9.89 2.33
CA TRP A 313 -11.11 10.61 1.97
C TRP A 313 -12.25 9.63 1.77
N VAL A 314 -13.41 10.00 2.28
CA VAL A 314 -14.64 9.20 2.26
C VAL A 314 -15.76 10.07 1.73
N ALA A 315 -16.25 9.75 0.53
CA ALA A 315 -17.53 10.25 0.06
C ALA A 315 -18.62 9.26 0.47
N ILE A 316 -19.70 9.74 1.10
CA ILE A 316 -20.74 8.90 1.69
C ILE A 316 -22.14 9.43 1.39
N SER A 317 -23.10 8.53 1.21
CA SER A 317 -24.53 8.84 1.20
C SER A 317 -25.32 7.79 1.98
N PRO A 318 -26.47 8.16 2.60
CA PRO A 318 -27.26 7.23 3.38
C PRO A 318 -28.05 6.28 2.48
N ARG A 319 -28.20 5.03 2.92
CA ARG A 319 -29.10 4.05 2.32
C ARG A 319 -30.37 3.89 3.16
N THR A 320 -31.40 3.32 2.56
CA THR A 320 -32.67 3.00 3.23
C THR A 320 -32.63 1.67 3.99
N ASP A 321 -31.72 0.76 3.60
CA ASP A 321 -31.42 -0.48 4.31
C ASP A 321 -30.29 -0.26 5.34
N ARG A 322 -29.93 -1.31 6.09
CA ARG A 322 -28.81 -1.31 7.05
C ARG A 322 -27.54 -1.91 6.45
N ARG A 323 -27.44 -1.93 5.11
CA ARG A 323 -26.25 -2.43 4.40
C ARG A 323 -25.25 -1.31 4.17
N VAL A 324 -23.98 -1.66 4.20
CA VAL A 324 -22.87 -0.76 3.88
C VAL A 324 -22.19 -1.28 2.61
N SER A 325 -22.12 -0.42 1.59
CA SER A 325 -21.51 -0.72 0.29
C SER A 325 -20.30 0.19 0.07
N ILE A 326 -19.12 -0.38 -0.14
CA ILE A 326 -17.85 0.34 -0.20
C ILE A 326 -17.21 0.16 -1.57
N HIS A 327 -16.92 1.26 -2.25
CA HIS A 327 -16.08 1.29 -3.45
C HIS A 327 -14.74 1.96 -3.16
N THR A 328 -13.71 1.60 -3.92
CA THR A 328 -12.40 2.27 -3.92
C THR A 328 -12.02 2.65 -5.35
N ASP A 329 -11.03 3.51 -5.54
CA ASP A 329 -10.53 3.84 -6.88
C ASP A 329 -9.56 2.80 -7.46
N VAL A 330 -9.18 1.80 -6.68
CA VAL A 330 -8.24 0.73 -7.07
C VAL A 330 -8.95 -0.58 -7.41
N LEU A 331 -10.13 -0.81 -6.82
CA LEU A 331 -10.93 -2.01 -7.02
C LEU A 331 -12.14 -1.69 -7.90
N SER A 332 -12.44 -2.57 -8.85
CA SER A 332 -13.60 -2.46 -9.73
C SER A 332 -14.91 -2.80 -9.02
N GLU A 333 -14.88 -3.67 -8.00
CA GLU A 333 -16.05 -4.14 -7.27
C GLU A 333 -16.28 -3.44 -5.93
N ALA A 334 -17.56 -3.42 -5.54
CA ALA A 334 -18.01 -2.98 -4.23
C ALA A 334 -17.80 -4.07 -3.19
N VAL A 335 -17.30 -3.71 -2.00
CA VAL A 335 -17.37 -4.57 -0.83
C VAL A 335 -18.63 -4.24 -0.04
N GLU A 336 -19.50 -5.23 0.16
CA GLU A 336 -20.73 -5.05 0.94
C GLU A 336 -20.74 -5.88 2.22
N PHE A 337 -21.39 -5.35 3.26
CA PHE A 337 -21.73 -6.06 4.49
C PHE A 337 -23.01 -5.49 5.13
N ASP A 338 -23.65 -6.27 5.98
CA ASP A 338 -24.86 -5.89 6.72
C ASP A 338 -24.51 -5.47 8.15
N LEU A 339 -25.03 -4.33 8.61
CA LEU A 339 -24.85 -3.88 10.00
C LEU A 339 -25.63 -4.73 11.01
N ASP A 340 -26.63 -5.49 10.54
CA ASP A 340 -27.42 -6.40 11.38
C ASP A 340 -26.80 -7.80 11.51
N GLU A 341 -25.69 -8.07 10.80
CA GLU A 341 -24.98 -9.35 10.91
C GLU A 341 -24.31 -9.46 12.29
N PRO A 342 -24.72 -10.42 13.14
CA PRO A 342 -24.09 -10.62 14.43
C PRO A 342 -22.74 -11.30 14.25
N ASP A 343 -21.68 -10.69 14.79
CA ASP A 343 -20.31 -11.22 14.81
C ASP A 343 -19.77 -11.64 13.44
N PRO A 344 -19.57 -10.67 12.51
CA PRO A 344 -19.10 -10.95 11.17
C PRO A 344 -17.74 -11.67 11.14
N ASP A 345 -17.60 -12.72 10.33
CA ASP A 345 -16.33 -13.41 10.13
C ASP A 345 -15.28 -12.47 9.50
N ARG A 346 -14.03 -12.60 9.92
CA ARG A 346 -12.90 -11.86 9.35
C ARG A 346 -12.67 -12.32 7.90
N ARG A 347 -12.54 -11.38 6.97
CA ARG A 347 -12.24 -11.67 5.56
C ARG A 347 -10.73 -11.75 5.29
N GLN A 348 -9.90 -11.29 6.24
CA GLN A 348 -8.44 -11.20 6.12
C GLN A 348 -7.99 -10.30 4.98
N ASP A 349 -8.77 -9.25 4.72
CA ASP A 349 -8.47 -8.22 3.73
C ASP A 349 -8.66 -6.80 4.31
N TRP A 350 -8.45 -5.77 3.48
CA TRP A 350 -8.54 -4.38 3.91
C TRP A 350 -9.95 -3.95 4.37
N SER A 351 -11.01 -4.65 3.97
CA SER A 351 -12.39 -4.31 4.35
C SER A 351 -12.66 -4.59 5.82
N ASP A 352 -11.85 -5.45 6.46
CA ASP A 352 -11.96 -5.73 7.89
C ASP A 352 -11.68 -4.49 8.75
N TYR A 353 -10.88 -3.52 8.29
CA TYR A 353 -10.72 -2.23 8.97
C TYR A 353 -12.05 -1.45 9.03
N VAL A 354 -12.79 -1.43 7.92
CA VAL A 354 -14.09 -0.74 7.84
C VAL A 354 -15.16 -1.47 8.64
N ARG A 355 -15.26 -2.79 8.46
CA ARG A 355 -16.22 -3.65 9.16
C ARG A 355 -16.00 -3.63 10.67
N GLY A 356 -14.73 -3.73 11.10
CA GLY A 356 -14.34 -3.66 12.49
C GLY A 356 -14.74 -2.33 13.14
N VAL A 357 -14.52 -1.20 12.45
CA VAL A 357 -14.93 0.12 12.96
C VAL A 357 -16.45 0.21 13.09
N ALA A 358 -17.21 -0.20 12.07
CA ALA A 358 -18.67 -0.22 12.13
C ALA A 358 -19.18 -1.07 13.31
N LEU A 359 -18.60 -2.27 13.50
CA LEU A 359 -18.93 -3.16 14.60
C LEU A 359 -18.61 -2.54 15.97
N MET A 360 -17.43 -1.93 16.13
CA MET A 360 -17.05 -1.31 17.41
C MET A 360 -17.89 -0.08 17.74
N LEU A 361 -18.34 0.67 16.74
CA LEU A 361 -19.27 1.78 16.92
C LEU A 361 -20.65 1.27 17.40
N GLU A 362 -21.22 0.26 16.74
CA GLU A 362 -22.49 -0.36 17.15
C GLU A 362 -22.40 -0.92 18.58
N ARG A 363 -21.32 -1.65 18.90
CA ARG A 363 -21.06 -2.17 20.26
C ARG A 363 -20.86 -1.08 21.31
N SER A 364 -20.53 0.14 20.89
CA SER A 364 -20.38 1.30 21.78
C SER A 364 -21.66 2.14 21.87
N GLY A 365 -22.77 1.66 21.30
CA GLY A 365 -24.09 2.30 21.38
C GLY A 365 -24.40 3.28 20.25
N TYR A 366 -23.57 3.34 19.20
CA TYR A 366 -23.83 4.17 18.02
C TYR A 366 -24.60 3.37 16.97
N TRP A 367 -25.92 3.52 16.92
CA TRP A 367 -26.78 2.85 15.94
C TRP A 367 -26.62 3.45 14.54
N LEU A 368 -25.91 2.76 13.65
CA LEU A 368 -25.51 3.26 12.35
C LEU A 368 -26.62 3.05 11.30
N LYS A 369 -26.72 3.92 10.29
CA LYS A 369 -27.55 3.69 9.10
C LYS A 369 -26.73 3.02 8.00
N GLY A 370 -27.39 2.33 7.08
CA GLY A 370 -26.74 1.87 5.86
C GLY A 370 -26.15 3.03 5.05
N ALA A 371 -25.12 2.73 4.26
CA ALA A 371 -24.34 3.76 3.58
C ALA A 371 -23.72 3.24 2.28
N ASN A 372 -23.66 4.10 1.26
CA ASN A 372 -22.76 3.95 0.12
C ASN A 372 -21.49 4.76 0.40
N LEU A 373 -20.32 4.16 0.28
CA LEU A 373 -19.02 4.79 0.49
C LEU A 373 -18.17 4.70 -0.77
N LEU A 374 -17.45 5.78 -1.09
CA LEU A 374 -16.33 5.78 -2.01
C LEU A 374 -15.09 6.26 -1.27
N LEU A 375 -14.07 5.40 -1.24
CA LEU A 375 -12.82 5.64 -0.53
C LEU A 375 -11.70 6.03 -1.49
N LYS A 376 -10.87 6.98 -1.05
CA LYS A 376 -9.64 7.36 -1.76
C LYS A 376 -8.58 7.82 -0.77
N SER A 377 -7.33 7.43 -0.94
CA SER A 377 -6.26 7.82 -0.02
C SER A 377 -4.99 8.25 -0.76
N ASP A 378 -4.36 9.32 -0.29
CA ASP A 378 -3.00 9.70 -0.67
C ASP A 378 -1.96 9.39 0.41
N VAL A 379 -2.38 8.73 1.51
CA VAL A 379 -1.50 8.19 2.54
C VAL A 379 -0.83 6.91 1.99
N PRO A 380 0.50 6.85 1.89
CA PRO A 380 1.18 5.67 1.37
C PRO A 380 0.92 4.44 2.26
N VAL A 381 0.20 3.46 1.70
CA VAL A 381 -0.08 2.18 2.36
C VAL A 381 1.23 1.54 2.79
N GLY A 382 1.34 1.06 4.03
CA GLY A 382 2.49 0.28 4.52
C GLY A 382 3.82 1.03 4.57
N ALA A 383 3.81 2.36 4.54
CA ALA A 383 5.01 3.19 4.72
C ALA A 383 5.26 3.58 6.20
N GLY A 384 4.49 2.99 7.13
CA GLY A 384 4.54 3.38 8.54
C GLY A 384 4.02 4.80 8.79
N LEU A 385 3.04 5.25 8.00
CA LEU A 385 2.41 6.59 8.08
C LEU A 385 0.93 6.56 8.53
N GLY A 386 0.50 5.46 9.16
CA GLY A 386 -0.85 5.32 9.73
C GLY A 386 -1.98 5.25 8.69
N SER A 387 -1.78 4.52 7.58
CA SER A 387 -2.81 4.38 6.54
C SER A 387 -4.06 3.63 7.02
N SER A 388 -3.91 2.61 7.89
CA SER A 388 -5.05 1.90 8.51
C SER A 388 -5.83 2.82 9.43
N ALA A 389 -5.17 3.46 10.39
CA ALA A 389 -5.80 4.41 11.30
C ALA A 389 -6.50 5.59 10.59
N ALA A 390 -5.91 6.11 9.51
CA ALA A 390 -6.55 7.14 8.69
C ALA A 390 -7.83 6.64 8.01
N LEU A 391 -7.81 5.40 7.50
CA LEU A 391 -9.01 4.77 6.93
C LEU A 391 -10.08 4.56 8.00
N GLU A 392 -9.71 3.99 9.14
CA GLU A 392 -10.60 3.72 10.27
C GLU A 392 -11.27 4.99 10.78
N ALA A 393 -10.49 6.05 11.05
CA ALA A 393 -11.00 7.31 11.57
C ALA A 393 -11.90 8.02 10.54
N ALA A 394 -11.51 8.05 9.27
CA ALA A 394 -12.30 8.70 8.22
C ALA A 394 -13.66 8.01 8.03
N VAL A 395 -13.65 6.67 7.99
CA VAL A 395 -14.88 5.88 7.81
C VAL A 395 -15.74 5.90 9.05
N GLY A 396 -15.17 5.73 10.24
CA GLY A 396 -15.93 5.79 11.49
C GLY A 396 -16.62 7.14 11.68
N PHE A 397 -15.91 8.23 11.43
CA PHE A 397 -16.51 9.56 11.47
C PHE A 397 -17.60 9.73 10.41
N ALA A 398 -17.35 9.30 9.17
CA ALA A 398 -18.34 9.36 8.10
C ALA A 398 -19.63 8.59 8.44
N LEU A 399 -19.52 7.36 8.96
CA LEU A 399 -20.67 6.52 9.34
C LEU A 399 -21.49 7.14 10.48
N VAL A 400 -20.83 7.64 11.53
CA VAL A 400 -21.51 8.33 12.65
C VAL A 400 -22.28 9.56 12.12
N ARG A 401 -21.63 10.39 11.30
CA ARG A 401 -22.24 11.62 10.77
C ARG A 401 -23.36 11.33 9.76
N ASN A 402 -23.19 10.33 8.89
CA ASN A 402 -24.24 9.84 7.98
C ASN A 402 -25.48 9.34 8.75
N SER A 403 -25.26 8.79 9.94
CA SER A 403 -26.31 8.33 10.85
C SER A 403 -26.93 9.46 11.69
N GLN A 404 -26.49 10.72 11.48
CA GLN A 404 -26.91 11.92 12.21
C GLN A 404 -26.56 11.86 13.71
N LEU A 405 -25.49 11.16 14.05
CA LEU A 405 -24.96 11.03 15.40
C LEU A 405 -23.76 11.98 15.62
N ALA A 406 -23.35 12.09 16.88
CA ALA A 406 -22.12 12.80 17.28
C ALA A 406 -21.24 11.84 18.09
N ILE A 407 -19.93 11.94 17.89
CA ILE A 407 -18.91 11.16 18.61
C ILE A 407 -17.80 12.11 19.03
N ALA A 408 -17.31 11.96 20.26
CA ALA A 408 -16.13 12.70 20.68
C ALA A 408 -14.89 12.13 19.98
N PRO A 409 -13.91 12.95 19.57
CA PRO A 409 -12.73 12.47 18.86
C PRO A 409 -11.98 11.33 19.56
N LEU A 410 -11.88 11.38 20.89
CA LEU A 410 -11.23 10.32 21.68
C LEU A 410 -12.02 9.01 21.65
N ASP A 411 -13.34 9.06 21.67
CA ASP A 411 -14.18 7.86 21.61
C ASP A 411 -14.10 7.21 20.23
N LEU A 412 -14.01 8.03 19.17
CA LEU A 412 -13.74 7.52 17.83
C LEU A 412 -12.37 6.82 17.77
N ALA A 413 -11.32 7.45 18.30
CA ALA A 413 -9.99 6.85 18.34
C ALA A 413 -9.97 5.50 19.08
N ARG A 414 -10.69 5.39 20.20
CA ARG A 414 -10.86 4.14 20.95
C ARG A 414 -11.62 3.08 20.15
N CYS A 415 -12.69 3.45 19.43
CA CYS A 415 -13.41 2.52 18.58
C CYS A 415 -12.52 1.97 17.45
N CYS A 416 -11.74 2.84 16.80
CA CYS A 416 -10.78 2.45 15.77
C CYS A 416 -9.70 1.52 16.34
N GLN A 417 -9.12 1.85 17.50
CA GLN A 417 -8.11 1.01 18.13
C GLN A 417 -8.67 -0.38 18.49
N ARG A 418 -9.91 -0.44 19.00
CA ARG A 418 -10.59 -1.70 19.28
C ARG A 418 -10.88 -2.49 18.02
N ALA A 419 -11.20 -1.83 16.92
CA ALA A 419 -11.39 -2.49 15.62
C ALA A 419 -10.10 -3.18 15.17
N GLU A 420 -8.96 -2.49 15.25
CA GLU A 420 -7.66 -3.06 14.86
C GLU A 420 -7.25 -4.21 15.80
N ASN A 421 -7.45 -4.07 17.11
CA ASN A 421 -7.10 -5.07 18.12
C ASN A 421 -8.03 -6.30 18.16
N GLU A 422 -9.34 -6.07 18.29
CA GLU A 422 -10.35 -7.12 18.54
C GLU A 422 -10.85 -7.76 17.24
N PHE A 423 -10.93 -6.99 16.15
CA PHE A 423 -11.48 -7.46 14.88
C PHE A 423 -10.42 -7.79 13.84
N VAL A 424 -9.48 -6.89 13.54
CA VAL A 424 -8.42 -7.17 12.55
C VAL A 424 -7.38 -8.14 13.14
N GLY A 425 -7.07 -7.99 14.44
CA GLY A 425 -6.12 -8.84 15.17
C GLY A 425 -4.70 -8.27 15.28
N MET A 426 -4.53 -6.98 15.01
CA MET A 426 -3.25 -6.26 15.12
C MET A 426 -3.17 -5.57 16.49
N ARG A 427 -2.21 -6.00 17.34
CA ARG A 427 -2.08 -5.55 18.74
C ARG A 427 -1.40 -4.18 18.91
N CYS A 428 -1.97 -3.13 18.32
CA CYS A 428 -1.42 -1.77 18.33
C CYS A 428 -1.75 -0.98 19.62
N GLY A 429 -0.95 0.07 19.90
CA GLY A 429 -1.31 1.12 20.86
C GLY A 429 -2.32 2.12 20.27
N ILE A 430 -2.62 3.19 21.00
CA ILE A 430 -3.67 4.16 20.62
C ILE A 430 -3.15 5.32 19.75
N MET A 431 -1.82 5.47 19.63
CA MET A 431 -1.19 6.66 19.06
C MET A 431 -1.73 7.00 17.67
N ASP A 432 -1.79 6.03 16.77
CA ASP A 432 -2.14 6.23 15.35
C ASP A 432 -3.57 6.72 15.19
N GLN A 433 -4.51 6.11 15.90
CA GLN A 433 -5.92 6.50 15.91
C GLN A 433 -6.11 7.83 16.62
N PHE A 434 -5.41 8.07 17.74
CA PHE A 434 -5.51 9.31 18.49
C PHE A 434 -5.11 10.50 17.64
N ILE A 435 -3.95 10.45 16.99
CA ILE A 435 -3.47 11.59 16.18
C ILE A 435 -4.34 11.82 14.94
N SER A 436 -4.90 10.77 14.34
CA SER A 436 -5.83 10.92 13.22
C SER A 436 -7.12 11.63 13.66
N CYS A 437 -7.59 11.36 14.88
CA CYS A 437 -8.82 11.96 15.41
C CYS A 437 -8.63 13.31 16.10
N CYS A 438 -7.46 13.56 16.71
CA CYS A 438 -7.23 14.66 17.65
C CYS A 438 -6.05 15.57 17.26
N GLY A 439 -5.45 15.38 16.08
CA GLY A 439 -4.40 16.25 15.57
C GLY A 439 -4.84 17.70 15.35
N ALA A 440 -3.86 18.60 15.23
CA ALA A 440 -4.11 20.02 14.97
C ALA A 440 -3.11 20.58 13.96
N ILE A 441 -3.60 21.49 13.11
CA ILE A 441 -2.78 22.19 12.12
C ILE A 441 -1.60 22.86 12.83
N ASP A 442 -0.40 22.75 12.25
CA ASP A 442 0.85 23.33 12.75
C ASP A 442 1.31 22.86 14.15
N HIS A 443 0.73 21.79 14.71
CA HIS A 443 1.09 21.28 16.03
C HIS A 443 1.50 19.80 16.01
N ALA A 444 2.51 19.47 16.81
CA ALA A 444 2.69 18.12 17.35
C ALA A 444 1.79 17.92 18.57
N VAL A 445 1.50 16.67 18.90
CA VAL A 445 0.67 16.30 20.05
C VAL A 445 1.53 15.50 21.01
N LEU A 446 1.89 16.07 22.16
CA LEU A 446 2.44 15.27 23.25
C LEU A 446 1.29 14.47 23.84
N LEU A 447 1.31 13.15 23.68
CA LEU A 447 0.30 12.25 24.20
C LEU A 447 0.89 11.39 25.31
N ASP A 448 0.20 11.38 26.44
CA ASP A 448 0.35 10.42 27.50
C ASP A 448 -0.50 9.18 27.18
N CYS A 449 0.11 8.06 26.83
CA CYS A 449 -0.64 6.87 26.41
C CYS A 449 -1.36 6.14 27.55
N ARG A 450 -1.10 6.50 28.81
CA ARG A 450 -1.77 5.94 29.99
C ARG A 450 -3.01 6.73 30.35
N SER A 451 -2.86 8.03 30.57
CA SER A 451 -3.96 8.92 30.98
C SER A 451 -4.80 9.38 29.79
N LEU A 452 -4.23 9.33 28.58
CA LEU A 452 -4.77 9.89 27.34
C LEU A 452 -4.89 11.42 27.37
N GLU A 453 -4.25 12.07 28.35
CA GLU A 453 -4.05 13.51 28.34
C GLU A 453 -3.12 13.91 27.20
N SER A 454 -3.44 15.00 26.52
CA SER A 454 -2.66 15.49 25.40
C SER A 454 -2.42 16.99 25.46
N ARG A 455 -1.31 17.42 24.86
CA ARG A 455 -0.95 18.82 24.76
C ARG A 455 -0.44 19.14 23.36
N LEU A 456 -0.98 20.20 22.78
CA LEU A 456 -0.55 20.71 21.48
C LEU A 456 0.76 21.49 21.65
N ILE A 457 1.74 21.16 20.83
CA ILE A 457 3.05 21.81 20.80
C ILE A 457 3.27 22.37 19.41
N PRO A 458 3.41 23.70 19.23
CA PRO A 458 3.58 24.29 17.92
C PRO A 458 4.89 23.84 17.29
N ILE A 459 4.87 23.59 15.99
CA ILE A 459 6.09 23.29 15.22
C ILE A 459 6.63 24.58 14.62
N ASP A 460 7.91 24.84 14.86
CA ASP A 460 8.59 26.03 14.36
C ASP A 460 8.62 26.03 12.81
N GLN A 461 8.14 27.11 12.21
CA GLN A 461 8.07 27.26 10.76
C GLN A 461 9.45 27.38 10.08
N ARG A 462 10.54 27.56 10.83
CA ARG A 462 11.91 27.47 10.32
C ARG A 462 12.27 26.05 9.89
N ALA A 463 11.60 25.04 10.45
CA ALA A 463 11.80 23.65 10.10
C ALA A 463 10.70 23.12 9.16
N ARG A 464 11.04 22.07 8.43
CA ARG A 464 10.16 21.24 7.61
C ARG A 464 10.38 19.79 7.98
N LEU A 465 9.28 19.05 8.03
CA LEU A 465 9.31 17.60 8.20
C LEU A 465 9.45 16.97 6.81
N VAL A 466 10.59 16.35 6.56
CA VAL A 466 10.85 15.64 5.30
C VAL A 466 10.85 14.15 5.57
N ILE A 467 9.93 13.44 4.91
CA ILE A 467 9.76 12.00 5.01
C ILE A 467 10.51 11.34 3.85
N CYS A 468 11.38 10.38 4.15
CA CYS A 468 12.07 9.58 3.16
C CYS A 468 11.66 8.11 3.31
N ASN A 469 10.89 7.59 2.35
CA ASN A 469 10.53 6.18 2.28
C ASN A 469 11.67 5.39 1.61
N THR A 470 12.20 4.41 2.32
CA THR A 470 13.28 3.51 1.86
C THR A 470 12.86 2.58 0.73
N MET A 471 11.55 2.41 0.50
CA MET A 471 10.94 1.43 -0.41
C MET A 471 11.18 -0.03 -0.03
N VAL A 472 11.76 -0.28 1.15
CA VAL A 472 11.96 -1.63 1.70
C VAL A 472 10.84 -1.99 2.65
N ARG A 473 10.36 -3.23 2.52
CA ARG A 473 9.52 -3.90 3.50
C ARG A 473 10.06 -5.30 3.76
N HIS A 474 10.22 -5.64 5.03
CA HIS A 474 10.54 -7.01 5.44
C HIS A 474 9.23 -7.76 5.78
N GLU A 475 9.02 -8.93 5.17
CA GLU A 475 7.83 -9.78 5.37
C GLU A 475 7.62 -10.20 6.85
N LEU A 476 8.69 -10.17 7.66
CA LEU A 476 8.69 -10.56 9.08
C LEU A 476 8.31 -9.42 10.06
N ALA A 477 8.03 -8.20 9.57
CA ALA A 477 7.82 -7.03 10.44
C ALA A 477 6.68 -7.23 11.46
N GLY A 478 5.60 -7.92 11.09
CA GLY A 478 4.47 -8.20 11.99
C GLY A 478 4.81 -9.18 13.12
N SER A 479 5.59 -10.22 12.85
CA SER A 479 6.03 -11.17 13.89
C SER A 479 7.10 -10.56 14.79
N GLU A 480 8.02 -9.77 14.24
CA GLU A 480 9.07 -9.08 15.00
C GLU A 480 8.49 -8.00 15.93
N TYR A 481 7.48 -7.26 15.49
CA TYR A 481 6.79 -6.28 16.34
C TYR A 481 6.20 -6.94 17.60
N ASN A 482 5.50 -8.07 17.42
CA ASN A 482 4.93 -8.82 18.53
C ASN A 482 6.02 -9.38 19.48
N LEU A 483 7.16 -9.81 18.94
CA LEU A 483 8.29 -10.25 19.75
C LEU A 483 8.84 -9.12 20.63
N ARG A 484 8.98 -7.88 20.10
CA ARG A 484 9.42 -6.72 20.89
C ARG A 484 8.46 -6.38 22.02
N ARG A 485 7.16 -6.51 21.81
CA ARG A 485 6.16 -6.34 22.86
C ARG A 485 6.32 -7.39 23.96
N GLN A 486 6.48 -8.67 23.59
CA GLN A 486 6.70 -9.75 24.55
C GLN A 486 7.99 -9.55 25.37
N ASP A 487 9.05 -9.05 24.76
CA ASP A 487 10.28 -8.69 25.48
C ASP A 487 10.01 -7.62 26.55
N CYS A 488 9.20 -6.60 26.25
CA CYS A 488 8.84 -5.56 27.20
C CYS A 488 7.98 -6.11 28.35
N GLU A 489 6.96 -6.92 28.04
CA GLU A 489 6.09 -7.59 29.01
C GLU A 489 6.92 -8.49 29.96
N ARG A 490 7.91 -9.22 29.41
CA ARG A 490 8.86 -9.99 30.21
C ARG A 490 9.71 -9.11 31.11
N GLY A 491 10.14 -7.95 30.62
CA GLY A 491 10.87 -6.94 31.41
C GLY A 491 10.08 -6.49 32.62
N VAL A 492 8.80 -6.14 32.44
CA VAL A 492 7.87 -5.77 33.52
C VAL A 492 7.75 -6.91 34.54
N ALA A 493 7.52 -8.14 34.07
CA ALA A 493 7.36 -9.30 34.95
C ALA A 493 8.59 -9.59 35.83
N LEU A 494 9.80 -9.39 35.30
CA LEU A 494 11.05 -9.61 36.03
C LEU A 494 11.34 -8.45 37.01
N LEU A 495 11.17 -7.21 36.56
CA LEU A 495 11.41 -6.02 37.40
C LEU A 495 10.39 -5.90 38.55
N SER A 496 9.16 -6.34 38.33
CA SER A 496 8.10 -6.36 39.36
C SER A 496 8.48 -7.17 40.59
N GLN A 497 9.30 -8.23 40.43
CA GLN A 497 9.79 -9.04 41.55
C GLN A 497 10.67 -8.24 42.53
N ALA A 498 11.36 -7.21 42.04
CA ALA A 498 12.29 -6.40 42.84
C ALA A 498 11.72 -5.02 43.21
N LEU A 499 10.88 -4.44 42.35
CA LEU A 499 10.33 -3.09 42.52
C LEU A 499 8.92 -3.08 43.13
N GLY A 500 8.28 -4.23 43.26
CA GLY A 500 6.85 -4.33 43.59
C GLY A 500 5.96 -4.21 42.35
N PRO A 501 4.63 -4.11 42.54
CA PRO A 501 3.68 -4.17 41.43
C PRO A 501 3.84 -2.96 40.51
N ILE A 502 4.39 -3.20 39.33
CA ILE A 502 4.42 -2.28 38.19
C ILE A 502 3.56 -2.84 37.06
N THR A 503 2.92 -1.97 36.28
CA THR A 503 2.03 -2.39 35.18
C THR A 503 2.67 -2.20 33.82
N ALA A 504 3.62 -1.27 33.69
CA ALA A 504 4.34 -1.02 32.46
C ALA A 504 5.77 -0.54 32.72
N LEU A 505 6.62 -0.57 31.68
CA LEU A 505 7.98 -0.03 31.76
C LEU A 505 8.01 1.48 32.07
N ARG A 506 6.89 2.18 31.86
CA ARG A 506 6.69 3.56 32.32
C ARG A 506 6.89 3.76 33.83
N ASP A 507 6.65 2.74 34.64
CA ASP A 507 6.75 2.83 36.10
C ASP A 507 8.20 2.74 36.61
N VAL A 508 9.16 2.51 35.69
CA VAL A 508 10.55 2.21 36.01
C VAL A 508 11.45 3.36 35.60
N THR A 509 12.22 3.88 36.56
CA THR A 509 13.26 4.88 36.31
C THR A 509 14.55 4.23 35.79
N ALA A 510 15.38 4.99 35.06
CA ALA A 510 16.69 4.51 34.60
C ALA A 510 17.57 3.99 35.75
N ALA A 511 17.57 4.68 36.90
CA ALA A 511 18.34 4.26 38.07
C ALA A 511 17.84 2.93 38.66
N GLN A 512 16.53 2.67 38.64
CA GLN A 512 15.96 1.38 39.04
C GLN A 512 16.33 0.27 38.04
N LEU A 513 16.25 0.54 36.73
CA LEU A 513 16.66 -0.42 35.70
C LEU A 513 18.12 -0.85 35.90
N GLU A 514 19.04 0.11 36.08
CA GLU A 514 20.46 -0.19 36.26
C GLU A 514 20.73 -0.98 37.55
N ARG A 515 20.08 -0.63 38.65
CA ARG A 515 20.20 -1.35 39.93
C ARG A 515 19.79 -2.82 39.80
N HIS A 516 18.82 -3.11 38.93
CA HIS A 516 18.23 -4.43 38.76
C HIS A 516 18.58 -5.09 37.42
N ALA A 517 19.58 -4.57 36.70
CA ALA A 517 19.98 -5.06 35.38
C ALA A 517 20.33 -6.55 35.39
N GLY A 518 20.93 -7.05 36.48
CA GLY A 518 21.29 -8.46 36.65
C GLY A 518 20.11 -9.45 36.68
N LEU A 519 18.86 -8.97 36.81
CA LEU A 519 17.66 -9.80 36.75
C LEU A 519 17.19 -10.07 35.32
N LEU A 520 17.66 -9.27 34.36
CA LEU A 520 17.14 -9.23 33.01
C LEU A 520 18.10 -9.95 32.04
N PRO A 521 17.59 -10.86 31.19
CA PRO A 521 18.35 -11.30 30.04
C PRO A 521 18.79 -10.10 29.19
N ASP A 522 19.98 -10.19 28.59
CA ASP A 522 20.62 -9.10 27.87
C ASP A 522 19.72 -8.44 26.79
N VAL A 523 18.97 -9.23 26.02
CA VAL A 523 17.98 -8.72 25.05
C VAL A 523 16.87 -7.93 25.76
N THR A 524 16.25 -8.51 26.79
CA THR A 524 15.18 -7.89 27.57
C THR A 524 15.65 -6.60 28.23
N TYR A 525 16.85 -6.57 28.83
CA TYR A 525 17.45 -5.37 29.40
C TYR A 525 17.54 -4.24 28.36
N ARG A 526 18.07 -4.53 27.16
CA ARG A 526 18.15 -3.53 26.09
C ARG A 526 16.77 -3.01 25.67
N ARG A 527 15.75 -3.88 25.55
CA ARG A 527 14.38 -3.43 25.24
C ARG A 527 13.83 -2.51 26.34
N CYS A 528 14.03 -2.87 27.60
CA CYS A 528 13.63 -2.04 28.74
C CYS A 528 14.33 -0.67 28.72
N ARG A 529 15.65 -0.68 28.47
CA ARG A 529 16.47 0.54 28.40
C ARG A 529 15.99 1.48 27.30
N HIS A 530 15.64 0.95 26.13
CA HIS A 530 15.05 1.74 25.06
C HIS A 530 13.78 2.44 25.55
N ILE A 531 12.78 1.70 26.02
CA ILE A 531 11.49 2.27 26.42
C ILE A 531 11.62 3.33 27.52
N ILE A 532 12.42 3.05 28.56
CA ILE A 532 12.62 3.95 29.70
C ILE A 532 13.35 5.23 29.25
N SER A 533 14.42 5.09 28.46
CA SER A 533 15.15 6.26 27.94
C SER A 533 14.37 7.05 26.89
N GLU A 534 13.52 6.38 26.10
CA GLU A 534 12.72 7.02 25.07
C GLU A 534 11.57 7.83 25.68
N ASN A 535 10.96 7.38 26.78
CA ASN A 535 9.98 8.17 27.52
C ASN A 535 10.57 9.51 28.03
N ASP A 536 11.75 9.48 28.66
CA ASP A 536 12.46 10.72 29.05
C ASP A 536 12.75 11.61 27.84
N ARG A 537 13.21 10.98 26.75
CA ARG A 537 13.54 11.67 25.51
C ARG A 537 12.35 12.39 24.89
N VAL A 538 11.17 11.79 24.93
CA VAL A 538 9.92 12.41 24.45
C VAL A 538 9.58 13.68 25.23
N LEU A 539 9.66 13.63 26.56
CA LEU A 539 9.38 14.80 27.40
C LEU A 539 10.40 15.93 27.18
N ARG A 540 11.67 15.57 27.01
CA ARG A 540 12.74 16.52 26.66
C ARG A 540 12.55 17.10 25.26
N ALA A 541 12.13 16.29 24.30
CA ALA A 541 11.86 16.73 22.92
C ALA A 541 10.67 17.68 22.87
N ALA A 542 9.59 17.38 23.58
CA ALA A 542 8.46 18.29 23.76
C ALA A 542 8.91 19.66 24.31
N THR A 543 9.70 19.65 25.39
CA THR A 543 10.24 20.86 26.00
C THR A 543 11.15 21.65 25.04
N ALA A 544 11.98 20.97 24.26
CA ALA A 544 12.85 21.60 23.27
C ALA A 544 12.04 22.28 22.16
N LEU A 545 11.02 21.58 21.64
CA LEU A 545 10.16 22.09 20.58
C LEU A 545 9.35 23.31 21.03
N GLU A 546 8.81 23.29 22.26
CA GLU A 546 8.11 24.44 22.87
C GLU A 546 8.99 25.69 23.01
N LYS A 547 10.29 25.49 23.25
CA LYS A 547 11.26 26.58 23.36
C LYS A 547 11.83 27.03 22.01
N GLY A 548 11.44 26.37 20.91
CA GLY A 548 12.01 26.62 19.58
C GLY A 548 13.47 26.18 19.44
N ASP A 549 13.97 25.30 20.33
CA ASP A 549 15.32 24.75 20.28
C ASP A 549 15.36 23.54 19.34
N LEU A 550 15.39 23.86 18.05
CA LEU A 550 15.44 22.87 16.97
C LEU A 550 16.73 22.03 17.00
N GLN A 551 17.81 22.52 17.61
CA GLN A 551 19.09 21.81 17.63
C GLN A 551 19.03 20.69 18.65
N LEU A 552 18.57 21.00 19.86
CA LEU A 552 18.33 19.99 20.88
C LEU A 552 17.28 18.99 20.42
N PHE A 553 16.19 19.45 19.81
CA PHE A 553 15.16 18.55 19.28
C PHE A 553 15.75 17.56 18.25
N GLY A 554 16.53 18.07 17.29
CA GLY A 554 17.19 17.25 16.28
C GLY A 554 18.23 16.27 16.85
N GLN A 555 18.99 16.69 17.86
CA GLN A 555 19.91 15.80 18.60
C GLN A 555 19.14 14.64 19.24
N LEU A 556 18.00 14.92 19.87
CA LEU A 556 17.15 13.90 20.49
C LEU A 556 16.58 12.93 19.45
N LEU A 557 16.22 13.40 18.24
CA LEU A 557 15.85 12.49 17.13
C LEU A 557 16.98 11.50 16.82
N GLY A 558 18.21 12.00 16.68
CA GLY A 558 19.38 11.16 16.40
C GLY A 558 19.69 10.17 17.54
N GLU A 559 19.51 10.58 18.79
CA GLU A 559 19.64 9.68 19.95
C GLU A 559 18.56 8.59 19.98
N SER A 560 17.32 8.96 19.65
CA SER A 560 16.20 8.01 19.50
C SER A 560 16.51 6.96 18.43
N HIS A 561 17.00 7.38 17.25
CA HIS A 561 17.40 6.45 16.19
C HIS A 561 18.47 5.46 16.65
N ARG A 562 19.50 5.94 17.35
CA ARG A 562 20.54 5.06 17.90
C ARG A 562 19.98 4.06 18.90
N SER A 563 19.03 4.48 19.74
CA SER A 563 18.33 3.60 20.67
C SER A 563 17.52 2.53 19.93
N LEU A 564 16.76 2.90 18.89
CA LEU A 564 15.99 1.95 18.06
C LEU A 564 16.88 0.97 17.29
N ARG A 565 18.05 1.42 16.83
CA ARG A 565 19.03 0.59 16.13
C ARG A 565 19.73 -0.39 17.07
N ASN A 566 20.27 0.11 18.18
CA ASN A 566 21.17 -0.66 19.04
C ASN A 566 20.44 -1.40 20.16
N ASP A 567 19.49 -0.72 20.82
CA ASP A 567 18.81 -1.22 22.02
C ASP A 567 17.51 -1.92 21.67
N PHE A 568 16.71 -1.37 20.75
CA PHE A 568 15.45 -1.99 20.35
C PHE A 568 15.58 -2.92 19.15
N GLN A 569 16.62 -2.74 18.33
CA GLN A 569 16.93 -3.54 17.14
C GLN A 569 15.73 -3.69 16.21
N VAL A 570 15.13 -2.56 15.85
CA VAL A 570 14.05 -2.45 14.86
C VAL A 570 14.44 -1.63 13.63
N SER A 571 15.66 -1.11 13.58
CA SER A 571 16.18 -0.48 12.36
C SER A 571 16.62 -1.54 11.33
N CYS A 572 17.04 -1.09 10.16
CA CYS A 572 17.68 -1.91 9.13
C CYS A 572 18.75 -1.10 8.40
N ARG A 573 19.56 -1.75 7.57
CA ARG A 573 20.64 -1.09 6.82
C ARG A 573 20.14 0.13 6.05
N GLU A 574 18.98 0.03 5.40
CA GLU A 574 18.42 1.11 4.60
C GLU A 574 18.02 2.31 5.46
N LEU A 575 17.35 2.06 6.60
CA LEU A 575 17.01 3.13 7.53
C LEU A 575 18.27 3.81 8.09
N ASP A 576 19.28 3.03 8.45
CA ASP A 576 20.54 3.54 9.00
C ASP A 576 21.30 4.40 7.98
N VAL A 577 21.44 3.90 6.74
CA VAL A 577 22.05 4.66 5.63
C VAL A 577 21.29 5.96 5.35
N MET A 578 19.95 5.91 5.36
CA MET A 578 19.11 7.09 5.15
C MET A 578 19.36 8.17 6.21
N VAL A 579 19.41 7.76 7.49
CA VAL A 579 19.67 8.70 8.61
C VAL A 579 21.09 9.23 8.57
N GLU A 580 22.09 8.40 8.29
CA GLU A 580 23.50 8.83 8.20
C GLU A 580 23.70 9.85 7.06
N LEU A 581 23.09 9.61 5.89
CA LEU A 581 23.10 10.56 4.79
C LEU A 581 22.39 11.87 5.16
N ALA A 582 21.22 11.79 5.78
CA ALA A 582 20.47 12.97 6.21
C ALA A 582 21.29 13.84 7.18
N LEU A 583 21.91 13.24 8.20
CA LEU A 583 22.71 13.95 9.20
C LEU A 583 24.01 14.55 8.65
N SER A 584 24.47 14.11 7.47
CA SER A 584 25.66 14.65 6.80
C SER A 584 25.41 15.97 6.06
N ILE A 585 24.15 16.42 5.96
CA ILE A 585 23.74 17.55 5.14
C ILE A 585 23.56 18.80 6.00
N ASP A 586 24.23 19.89 5.62
CA ASP A 586 24.04 21.19 6.24
C ASP A 586 22.58 21.63 6.17
N GLY A 587 22.06 22.14 7.29
CA GLY A 587 20.65 22.54 7.44
C GLY A 587 19.73 21.40 7.88
N VAL A 588 20.24 20.20 8.17
CA VAL A 588 19.49 19.15 8.85
C VAL A 588 19.72 19.24 10.35
N TYR A 589 18.64 19.38 11.11
CA TYR A 589 18.69 19.42 12.57
C TYR A 589 18.80 18.03 13.19
N GLY A 590 18.07 17.06 12.63
CA GLY A 590 18.08 15.67 13.09
C GLY A 590 17.28 14.76 12.19
N ALA A 591 17.56 13.46 12.29
CA ALA A 591 16.91 12.43 11.49
C ALA A 591 16.79 11.13 12.27
N ARG A 592 15.71 10.38 12.01
CA ARG A 592 15.49 9.04 12.58
C ARG A 592 14.50 8.22 11.76
N MET A 593 14.53 6.89 11.92
CA MET A 593 13.43 6.04 11.46
C MET A 593 12.11 6.41 12.15
N THR A 594 10.96 6.14 11.53
CA THR A 594 9.62 6.34 12.14
C THR A 594 8.72 5.14 11.88
N GLY A 595 7.75 4.92 12.79
CA GLY A 595 6.85 3.77 12.73
C GLY A 595 7.49 2.48 13.23
N GLY A 596 6.98 1.32 12.79
CA GLY A 596 7.33 0.00 13.36
C GLY A 596 8.73 -0.54 13.03
N GLY A 597 9.48 0.12 12.14
CA GLY A 597 10.82 -0.32 11.75
C GLY A 597 10.85 -1.42 10.69
N PHE A 598 12.03 -2.05 10.53
CA PHE A 598 12.31 -3.09 9.54
C PHE A 598 12.00 -2.62 8.10
N GLY A 599 12.44 -1.41 7.77
CA GLY A 599 12.11 -0.71 6.52
C GLY A 599 11.16 0.46 6.75
N GLY A 600 10.43 0.86 5.72
CA GLY A 600 9.51 2.01 5.79
C GLY A 600 10.22 3.35 5.69
N CYS A 601 9.89 4.29 6.58
CA CYS A 601 10.26 5.69 6.45
C CYS A 601 11.25 6.19 7.52
N THR A 602 11.96 7.25 7.17
CA THR A 602 12.60 8.16 8.12
C THR A 602 11.88 9.51 8.17
N VAL A 603 11.97 10.17 9.32
CA VAL A 603 11.61 11.58 9.50
C VAL A 603 12.89 12.39 9.67
N ASN A 604 12.93 13.51 8.98
CA ASN A 604 14.08 14.41 8.96
C ASN A 604 13.56 15.82 9.25
N LEU A 605 14.13 16.44 10.28
CA LEU A 605 13.86 17.83 10.61
C LEU A 605 14.87 18.70 9.86
N VAL A 606 14.40 19.39 8.82
CA VAL A 606 15.25 20.12 7.87
C VAL A 606 14.88 21.59 7.88
N GLU A 607 15.86 22.48 7.86
CA GLU A 607 15.64 23.90 7.66
C GLU A 607 14.87 24.14 6.35
N ALA A 608 13.89 25.04 6.37
CA ALA A 608 12.99 25.25 5.25
C ALA A 608 13.72 25.58 3.92
N GLY A 609 14.83 26.32 3.98
CA GLY A 609 15.67 26.64 2.82
C GLY A 609 16.57 25.50 2.32
N ALA A 610 16.74 24.43 3.09
CA ALA A 610 17.63 23.31 2.77
C ALA A 610 16.90 22.10 2.16
N VAL A 611 15.57 22.11 2.07
CA VAL A 611 14.75 20.95 1.65
C VAL A 611 15.09 20.43 0.25
N GLU A 612 15.34 21.31 -0.72
CA GLU A 612 15.70 20.89 -2.09
C GLU A 612 17.05 20.18 -2.12
N ARG A 613 18.09 20.83 -1.57
CA ARG A 613 19.43 20.26 -1.42
C ARG A 613 19.40 18.93 -0.66
N PHE A 614 18.63 18.87 0.43
CA PHE A 614 18.42 17.66 1.21
C PHE A 614 17.85 16.54 0.33
N SER A 615 16.75 16.82 -0.37
CA SER A 615 16.03 15.81 -1.16
C SER A 615 16.92 15.22 -2.27
N ASP A 616 17.68 16.06 -2.97
CA ASP A 616 18.59 15.63 -4.02
C ASP A 616 19.75 14.79 -3.48
N THR A 617 20.38 15.27 -2.39
CA THR A 617 21.56 14.63 -1.80
C THR A 617 21.21 13.28 -1.20
N VAL A 618 20.13 13.21 -0.42
CA VAL A 618 19.66 11.96 0.19
C VAL A 618 19.21 10.97 -0.89
N SER A 619 18.46 11.41 -1.90
CA SER A 619 17.97 10.51 -2.96
C SER A 619 19.12 9.86 -3.72
N LYS A 620 20.12 10.66 -4.10
CA LYS A 620 21.30 10.18 -4.82
C LYS A 620 22.16 9.28 -3.95
N GLY A 621 22.54 9.74 -2.75
CA GLY A 621 23.40 8.99 -1.84
C GLY A 621 22.77 7.65 -1.42
N PHE A 622 21.47 7.64 -1.16
CA PHE A 622 20.77 6.41 -0.78
C PHE A 622 20.72 5.41 -1.93
N GLN A 623 20.45 5.87 -3.15
CA GLN A 623 20.47 5.01 -4.34
C GLN A 623 21.87 4.44 -4.62
N GLU A 624 22.92 5.22 -4.42
CA GLU A 624 24.31 4.76 -4.56
C GLU A 624 24.68 3.71 -3.50
N ALA A 625 24.22 3.88 -2.25
CA ALA A 625 24.57 3.01 -1.14
C ALA A 625 23.73 1.71 -1.06
N THR A 626 22.49 1.73 -1.56
CA THR A 626 21.52 0.62 -1.40
C THR A 626 21.05 0.01 -2.73
N GLY A 627 21.24 0.70 -3.85
CA GLY A 627 20.68 0.33 -5.15
C GLY A 627 19.18 0.65 -5.32
N GLN A 628 18.51 1.17 -4.29
CA GLN A 628 17.08 1.47 -4.30
C GLN A 628 16.85 2.98 -4.39
N LYS A 629 15.85 3.42 -5.16
CA LYS A 629 15.48 4.83 -5.25
C LYS A 629 14.46 5.15 -4.15
N PRO A 630 14.75 6.08 -3.23
CA PRO A 630 13.80 6.40 -2.17
C PRO A 630 12.70 7.32 -2.70
N VAL A 631 11.62 7.40 -1.95
CA VAL A 631 10.58 8.41 -2.19
C VAL A 631 10.67 9.47 -1.10
N VAL A 632 11.03 10.68 -1.50
CA VAL A 632 11.21 11.83 -0.59
C VAL A 632 10.09 12.83 -0.80
N PHE A 633 9.50 13.32 0.30
CA PHE A 633 8.49 14.37 0.26
C PHE A 633 8.46 15.16 1.57
N SER A 634 8.18 16.46 1.46
CA SER A 634 7.90 17.30 2.62
C SER A 634 6.43 17.27 2.97
N CYS A 635 6.13 17.42 4.25
CA CYS A 635 4.76 17.48 4.78
C CYS A 635 4.65 18.62 5.80
N LEU A 636 3.42 19.09 5.98
CA LEU A 636 3.07 20.03 7.05
C LEU A 636 2.15 19.33 8.06
N PRO A 637 2.19 19.73 9.34
CA PRO A 637 1.24 19.22 10.33
C PRO A 637 -0.20 19.60 9.93
N GLY A 638 -1.01 18.58 9.68
CA GLY A 638 -2.37 18.70 9.15
C GLY A 638 -3.46 18.78 10.21
N ALA A 639 -4.69 19.00 9.76
CA ALA A 639 -5.87 18.95 10.63
C ALA A 639 -6.25 17.51 10.99
N ALA A 640 -6.91 17.33 12.14
CA ALA A 640 -7.61 16.09 12.48
C ALA A 640 -8.73 15.70 11.50
N VAL A 641 -9.31 14.52 11.76
CA VAL A 641 -10.58 14.07 11.18
C VAL A 641 -11.63 15.17 11.13
N GLY A 642 -12.34 15.28 10.02
CA GLY A 642 -13.32 16.33 9.85
C GLY A 642 -14.16 16.20 8.58
N ALA A 643 -15.20 17.03 8.52
CA ALA A 643 -16.02 17.21 7.33
C ALA A 643 -15.41 18.28 6.43
N GLU A 644 -15.47 18.07 5.12
CA GLU A 644 -14.98 19.03 4.14
C GLU A 644 -16.17 19.72 3.49
N THR A 645 -16.29 21.03 3.76
CA THR A 645 -17.40 21.83 3.27
C THR A 645 -16.99 22.48 1.97
N ILE A 646 -17.63 22.06 0.88
CA ILE A 646 -17.51 22.78 -0.39
C ILE A 646 -18.35 24.04 -0.25
N LEU A 647 -17.69 25.19 -0.16
CA LEU A 647 -18.37 26.48 -0.33
C LEU A 647 -19.11 26.41 -1.66
N LYS A 648 -20.45 26.40 -1.61
CA LYS A 648 -21.29 26.54 -2.81
C LYS A 648 -20.81 27.80 -3.51
N THR A 649 -20.11 27.66 -4.63
CA THR A 649 -19.98 28.76 -5.58
C THR A 649 -21.40 29.14 -5.95
N ALA A 650 -21.79 30.33 -5.50
CA ALA A 650 -23.10 30.88 -5.75
C ALA A 650 -23.37 30.84 -7.26
N SER A 651 -24.49 30.24 -7.62
CA SER A 651 -25.12 30.39 -8.91
C SER A 651 -25.28 31.87 -9.24
N ALA A 652 -24.66 32.31 -10.34
CA ALA A 652 -25.02 33.51 -11.08
C ALA A 652 -25.02 33.16 -12.57
#